data_AF-A0A3N5FDB8-F1
#
_entry.id   AF-A0A3N5FDB8-F1
#
_cell.length_a   1.000
_cell.length_b   1.000
_cell.length_c   1.000
_cell.angle_alpha   90.00
_cell.angle_beta   90.00
_cell.angle_gamma   90.00
#
_symmetry.space_group_name_H-M   'P 1'
#
loop_
_entity.id
_entity.type
_entity.pdbx_description
1 polymer ?
#
loop_
_entity_poly.entity_id
_entity_poly.type
_entity_poly.pdbx_seq_one_letter_code
_entity_poly.pdbx_strand_id
1 'polypeptide(L)'
;MSVRIGFYICHCGINIAAKVRVEEVAAFARKIRNVVVARDYKFMCSDPGQEMIEKDIREYGLNRVVVASCSPRLHEKTFRGACERAGLNAYMFQMASVREQVSWVTPDEDEATRKAKNLAAAAINRVNYHDSLETREVDVHPDIMVVGGGISGMQAALDIGNAGYKVYLVEKETTIGGHMLQFDKTFPTLDCAACIGTPKMVEVAQNSNIKLLSYSEVKEVSGYIGNYIVKIRRKPRYIKEGVCTGCGECANVCPVSVPSEWDESLGSRKAIYRSFPQAVPITFCIDKKDRAPCVITCPAGINVQGYVQLIGQGKYKEAVQLIMEKLPLPGVLGRVCPHPCEKQCRRNETDQAIAIRELKRFVADKIDPAELPLPEIKDRAEKVAVIGSGPAGLTAAYYLRLKGYIVTIFEALPKLGGMLRVGIPDYRLPPEILDKEIGYILRLGIKTELSKRLGRDFTLDSLKEEGYCAVFLATGAHKSLDINITGEKEYSGIFNAVDFLREINLGSRERPGKNIAVIGGGNVAIDAARIAKRLGCDFVTVVYRRTRNEMPAYPEEIEDALAEGIKIHYLTAPVGIIGEKGSLSGLKCIKTELGAPDGSGRRRPVPVEGSEFIIECDALIGAIGQRMDVDWVAAGNGPDLTPRDTFAVNPQTLQTSIPHVFAAGDAVTGPASVIEAVAAGRRAVEAMHRYINGENLDEYAQKIAVSEVPGSNWQEIPENISGAKRAQPAHLAASERSAVFSEVNHGFSEEQARQEAGRCLNCGTCSECMECVKVCEAKAIDHTMEAKEIEVKVGSIIIATGYDLMDPTPMKQFGYGTYPNVFTSLEFERLSNATGPTGGKILIRNEKGELTKTPASVAILHCVGSRDVNYHEYCSRVCCMYALKYTHLIKEKVGHDTVVYDFYIDQRCYGKGYEEFYRRCQEEGTNFVRGKVAEITNQAIKPEEEGKLIAIAEDTLLGRVLRVPVDMVVLCSAIEARRDANEVGRIFGVNLGADGFFLEEHPKLGPLNTATDGVFLAGACQSPKDIPDSVAQASGAASKALSLATRGIIQVPSTISWIDPDVCAGCQVCIGLCPYSAIEFDERRWVSVVNEAVCKGCGSCSGFCPSGAAQVKHFKKKQVFAEFDGIMNSLASIGI
;
A
#
# COMPACT_ATOMS: atom_id res chain seq x y z
N MET A 1 -16.34 29.11 -57.03
CA MET A 1 -15.05 29.18 -57.77
C MET A 1 -14.68 27.79 -58.27
N SER A 2 -14.11 27.66 -59.46
CA SER A 2 -13.55 26.37 -59.94
C SER A 2 -12.34 25.98 -59.10
N VAL A 3 -12.21 24.70 -58.74
CA VAL A 3 -11.04 24.19 -57.98
C VAL A 3 -9.79 24.25 -58.87
N ARG A 4 -8.68 24.77 -58.31
CA ARG A 4 -7.39 24.96 -58.98
C ARG A 4 -6.26 24.54 -58.03
N ILE A 5 -5.62 23.42 -58.33
CA ILE A 5 -4.65 22.74 -57.46
C ILE A 5 -3.22 22.98 -57.96
N GLY A 6 -2.32 23.38 -57.06
CA GLY A 6 -0.88 23.30 -57.28
C GLY A 6 -0.30 22.05 -56.62
N PHE A 7 0.42 21.24 -57.37
CA PHE A 7 1.11 20.05 -56.88
C PHE A 7 2.63 20.25 -56.88
N TYR A 8 3.28 19.89 -55.78
CA TYR A 8 4.73 20.02 -55.64
C TYR A 8 5.32 18.75 -55.06
N ILE A 9 6.37 18.21 -55.68
CA ILE A 9 7.12 17.07 -55.14
C ILE A 9 8.56 17.44 -54.79
N CYS A 10 8.97 17.09 -53.57
CA CYS A 10 10.30 17.37 -53.05
C CYS A 10 11.29 16.27 -53.41
N HIS A 11 12.53 16.63 -53.75
CA HIS A 11 13.63 15.66 -53.89
C HIS A 11 14.22 15.29 -52.53
N CYS A 12 14.18 16.22 -51.57
CA CYS A 12 14.80 16.14 -50.25
C CYS A 12 16.29 15.79 -50.33
N GLY A 13 16.99 16.46 -51.26
CA GLY A 13 18.34 16.07 -51.68
C GLY A 13 18.26 14.73 -52.41
N ILE A 14 18.80 13.68 -51.79
CA ILE A 14 18.70 12.30 -52.31
C ILE A 14 17.70 11.45 -51.51
N ASN A 15 17.11 11.96 -50.42
CA ASN A 15 16.27 11.14 -49.54
C ASN A 15 15.00 10.64 -50.23
N ILE A 16 14.42 11.43 -51.16
CA ILE A 16 13.27 11.00 -51.96
C ILE A 16 13.75 10.65 -53.37
N ALA A 17 14.50 11.55 -54.01
CA ALA A 17 14.89 11.41 -55.42
C ALA A 17 15.80 10.21 -55.73
N ALA A 18 16.49 9.62 -54.75
CA ALA A 18 17.28 8.40 -54.99
C ALA A 18 16.42 7.14 -55.16
N LYS A 19 15.15 7.17 -54.78
CA LYS A 19 14.23 6.01 -54.88
C LYS A 19 12.97 6.31 -55.66
N VAL A 20 12.55 7.57 -55.68
CA VAL A 20 11.34 8.02 -56.37
C VAL A 20 11.76 8.90 -57.54
N ARG A 21 11.34 8.55 -58.76
CA ARG A 21 11.53 9.38 -59.95
C ARG A 21 10.58 10.58 -59.91
N VAL A 22 10.97 11.59 -59.14
CA VAL A 22 10.15 12.77 -58.78
C VAL A 22 9.59 13.51 -59.99
N GLU A 23 10.36 13.64 -61.07
CA GLU A 23 9.91 14.25 -62.33
C GLU A 23 8.75 13.47 -62.95
N GLU A 24 8.80 12.13 -62.91
CA GLU A 24 7.69 11.30 -63.39
C GLU A 24 6.43 11.45 -62.53
N VAL A 25 6.59 11.62 -61.22
CA VAL A 25 5.45 11.84 -60.32
C VAL A 25 4.82 13.21 -60.59
N ALA A 26 5.62 14.25 -60.80
CA ALA A 26 5.12 15.57 -61.19
C ALA A 26 4.40 15.53 -62.55
N ALA A 27 4.97 14.82 -63.54
CA ALA A 27 4.36 14.62 -64.85
C ALA A 27 3.04 13.84 -64.77
N PHE A 28 2.96 12.82 -63.90
CA PHE A 28 1.74 12.08 -63.62
C PHE A 28 0.68 12.97 -62.96
N ALA A 29 1.03 13.71 -61.91
CA ALA A 29 0.12 14.59 -61.18
C ALA A 29 -0.50 15.67 -62.09
N ARG A 30 0.25 16.18 -63.07
CA ARG A 30 -0.23 17.18 -64.05
C ARG A 30 -1.45 16.71 -64.85
N LYS A 31 -1.65 15.39 -65.01
CA LYS A 31 -2.78 14.81 -65.76
C LYS A 31 -4.04 14.64 -64.91
N ILE A 32 -3.95 14.84 -63.59
CA ILE A 32 -5.06 14.64 -62.66
C ILE A 32 -5.99 15.86 -62.68
N ARG A 33 -7.29 15.59 -62.56
CA ARG A 33 -8.36 16.61 -62.57
C ARG A 33 -8.04 17.78 -61.62
N ASN A 34 -8.27 18.99 -62.11
CA ASN A 34 -8.11 20.27 -61.40
C ASN A 34 -6.66 20.68 -61.05
N VAL A 35 -5.65 19.89 -61.42
CA VAL A 35 -4.23 20.29 -61.27
C VAL A 35 -3.87 21.30 -62.37
N VAL A 36 -3.49 22.51 -61.95
CA VAL A 36 -3.14 23.62 -62.87
C VAL A 36 -1.63 23.72 -63.05
N VAL A 37 -0.88 23.46 -61.98
CA VAL A 37 0.59 23.49 -61.99
C VAL A 37 1.11 22.28 -61.21
N ALA A 38 2.14 21.63 -61.75
CA ALA A 38 2.82 20.51 -61.11
C ALA A 38 4.33 20.67 -61.32
N ARG A 39 5.08 20.76 -60.21
CA ARG A 39 6.54 21.01 -60.20
C ARG A 39 7.25 20.05 -59.26
N ASP A 40 8.51 19.81 -59.52
CA ASP A 40 9.44 19.19 -58.60
C ASP A 40 10.55 20.19 -58.21
N TYR A 41 11.06 20.09 -56.98
CA TYR A 41 12.15 20.95 -56.51
C TYR A 41 12.99 20.26 -55.43
N LYS A 42 14.26 20.64 -55.32
CA LYS A 42 15.24 19.98 -54.45
C LYS A 42 14.82 19.96 -52.98
N PHE A 43 14.38 21.10 -52.45
CA PHE A 43 13.99 21.25 -51.06
C PHE A 43 12.72 22.11 -50.98
N MET A 44 11.54 21.51 -51.00
CA MET A 44 10.29 22.28 -50.95
C MET A 44 10.15 23.11 -49.67
N CYS A 45 10.73 22.68 -48.55
CA CYS A 45 10.64 23.40 -47.28
C CYS A 45 11.61 24.58 -47.15
N SER A 46 12.58 24.75 -48.05
CA SER A 46 13.47 25.92 -48.03
C SER A 46 12.74 27.17 -48.53
N ASP A 47 13.32 28.36 -48.30
CA ASP A 47 12.72 29.63 -48.74
C ASP A 47 12.38 29.64 -50.23
N PRO A 48 13.26 29.23 -51.17
CA PRO A 48 12.89 29.15 -52.59
C PRO A 48 11.72 28.19 -52.89
N GLY A 49 11.61 27.09 -52.14
CA GLY A 49 10.52 26.14 -52.29
C GLY A 49 9.18 26.72 -51.81
N GLN A 50 9.20 27.44 -50.68
CA GLN A 50 8.02 28.13 -50.16
C GLN A 50 7.61 29.31 -51.03
N GLU A 51 8.55 30.15 -51.46
CA GLU A 51 8.32 31.26 -52.38
C GLU A 51 7.74 30.80 -53.72
N MET A 52 8.16 29.63 -54.22
CA MET A 52 7.59 29.02 -55.43
C MET A 52 6.10 28.71 -55.24
N ILE A 53 5.71 28.12 -54.11
CA ILE A 53 4.29 27.87 -53.78
C ILE A 53 3.54 29.21 -53.70
N GLU A 54 4.09 30.19 -52.98
CA GLU A 54 3.45 31.50 -52.81
C GLU A 54 3.24 32.23 -54.14
N LYS A 55 4.26 32.21 -55.01
CA LYS A 55 4.21 32.82 -56.33
C LYS A 55 3.15 32.13 -57.19
N ASP A 56 3.17 30.80 -57.26
CA ASP A 56 2.23 30.05 -58.09
C ASP A 56 0.78 30.21 -57.58
N ILE A 57 0.55 30.33 -56.25
CA ILE A 57 -0.78 30.63 -55.70
C ILE A 57 -1.33 31.93 -56.28
N ARG A 58 -0.51 32.99 -56.27
CA ARG A 58 -0.90 34.32 -56.78
C ARG A 58 -1.02 34.34 -58.31
N GLU A 59 -0.06 33.76 -59.02
CA GLU A 59 0.04 33.78 -60.50
C GLU A 59 -1.05 32.92 -61.17
N TYR A 60 -1.28 31.71 -60.68
CA TYR A 60 -2.24 30.78 -61.27
C TYR A 60 -3.61 30.82 -60.59
N GLY A 61 -3.80 31.68 -59.58
CA GLY A 61 -5.04 31.76 -58.79
C GLY A 61 -5.38 30.43 -58.14
N LEU A 62 -4.39 29.77 -57.54
CA LEU A 62 -4.59 28.47 -56.92
C LEU A 62 -5.44 28.64 -55.67
N ASN A 63 -6.37 27.70 -55.46
CA ASN A 63 -7.18 27.66 -54.26
C ASN A 63 -7.01 26.36 -53.47
N ARG A 64 -6.10 25.48 -53.89
CA ARG A 64 -5.70 24.27 -53.17
C ARG A 64 -4.22 23.98 -53.45
N VAL A 65 -3.50 23.42 -52.47
CA VAL A 65 -2.08 23.05 -52.61
C VAL A 65 -1.86 21.63 -52.11
N VAL A 66 -1.07 20.86 -52.85
CA VAL A 66 -0.59 19.54 -52.44
C VAL A 66 0.93 19.51 -52.47
N VAL A 67 1.56 19.09 -51.37
CA VAL A 67 3.01 18.85 -51.32
C VAL A 67 3.30 17.38 -51.02
N ALA A 68 3.93 16.68 -51.96
CA ALA A 68 4.47 15.35 -51.79
C ALA A 68 5.92 15.44 -51.29
N SER A 69 6.16 15.20 -50.00
CA SER A 69 7.49 15.32 -49.41
C SER A 69 7.68 14.41 -48.18
N CYS A 70 8.07 14.98 -47.03
CA CYS A 70 8.21 14.28 -45.77
C CYS A 70 6.87 14.09 -45.04
N SER A 71 6.94 13.61 -43.80
CA SER A 71 5.77 13.46 -42.94
C SER A 71 5.07 14.80 -42.64
N PRO A 72 3.72 14.85 -42.64
CA PRO A 72 2.98 16.02 -42.15
C PRO A 72 3.31 16.38 -40.70
N ARG A 73 3.76 15.42 -39.89
CA ARG A 73 4.22 15.68 -38.51
C ARG A 73 5.44 16.61 -38.44
N LEU A 74 6.18 16.77 -39.55
CA LEU A 74 7.37 17.60 -39.62
C LEU A 74 7.10 18.98 -40.23
N HIS A 75 6.50 19.03 -41.43
CA HIS A 75 6.42 20.27 -42.22
C HIS A 75 5.01 20.68 -42.65
N GLU A 76 3.94 20.07 -42.13
CA GLU A 76 2.58 20.54 -42.43
C GLU A 76 2.40 22.02 -42.04
N LYS A 77 2.79 22.41 -40.83
CA LYS A 77 2.74 23.80 -40.36
C LYS A 77 3.57 24.74 -41.25
N THR A 78 4.73 24.29 -41.73
CA THR A 78 5.59 25.07 -42.64
C THR A 78 4.87 25.40 -43.94
N PHE A 79 4.27 24.40 -44.58
CA PHE A 79 3.57 24.60 -45.86
C PHE A 79 2.21 25.29 -45.71
N ARG A 80 1.51 25.06 -44.60
CA ARG A 80 0.33 25.85 -44.23
C ARG A 80 0.67 27.33 -44.11
N GLY A 81 1.76 27.66 -43.43
CA GLY A 81 2.25 29.04 -43.32
C GLY A 81 2.61 29.67 -44.67
N ALA A 82 3.20 28.90 -45.59
CA ALA A 82 3.44 29.38 -46.96
C ALA A 82 2.13 29.67 -47.70
N CYS A 83 1.11 28.82 -47.56
CA CYS A 83 -0.21 29.08 -48.13
C CYS A 83 -0.84 30.35 -47.54
N GLU A 84 -0.78 30.54 -46.22
CA GLU A 84 -1.34 31.70 -45.52
C GLU A 84 -0.68 33.02 -45.95
N ARG A 85 0.65 33.06 -46.09
CA ARG A 85 1.38 34.24 -46.59
C ARG A 85 1.00 34.61 -48.03
N ALA A 86 0.48 33.66 -48.81
CA ALA A 86 -0.05 33.89 -50.14
C ALA A 86 -1.56 34.23 -50.16
N GLY A 87 -2.21 34.32 -49.00
CA GLY A 87 -3.64 34.59 -48.86
C GLY A 87 -4.54 33.36 -49.04
N LEU A 88 -3.96 32.15 -49.05
CA LEU A 88 -4.70 30.90 -49.11
C LEU A 88 -4.92 30.34 -47.70
N ASN A 89 -6.16 29.97 -47.37
CA ASN A 89 -6.48 29.36 -46.08
C ASN A 89 -5.63 28.10 -45.83
N ALA A 90 -5.04 27.98 -44.63
CA ALA A 90 -4.14 26.87 -44.26
C ALA A 90 -4.75 25.46 -44.43
N TYR A 91 -6.07 25.31 -44.35
CA TYR A 91 -6.72 24.01 -44.49
C TYR A 91 -7.06 23.66 -45.95
N MET A 92 -6.76 24.55 -46.90
CA MET A 92 -6.77 24.26 -48.34
C MET A 92 -5.49 23.57 -48.82
N PHE A 93 -4.66 23.13 -47.89
CA PHE A 93 -3.42 22.38 -48.10
C PHE A 93 -3.62 20.89 -47.76
N GLN A 94 -2.95 20.00 -48.50
CA GLN A 94 -2.82 18.58 -48.20
C GLN A 94 -1.38 18.12 -48.41
N MET A 95 -0.88 17.25 -47.53
CA MET A 95 0.48 16.70 -47.66
C MET A 95 0.43 15.20 -47.98
N ALA A 96 1.36 14.75 -48.83
CA ALA A 96 1.60 13.33 -49.11
C ALA A 96 3.00 12.95 -48.63
N SER A 97 3.11 11.99 -47.72
CA SER A 97 4.39 11.56 -47.14
C SER A 97 5.07 10.54 -48.04
N VAL A 98 5.88 10.99 -48.99
CA VAL A 98 6.62 10.13 -49.93
C VAL A 98 8.08 9.84 -49.50
N ARG A 99 8.50 10.32 -48.33
CA ARG A 99 9.79 9.99 -47.73
C ARG A 99 9.68 8.84 -46.72
N GLU A 100 9.11 9.11 -45.55
CA GLU A 100 9.02 8.14 -44.45
C GLU A 100 8.14 6.92 -44.80
N GLN A 101 7.10 7.09 -45.63
CA GLN A 101 6.18 6.01 -46.00
C GLN A 101 6.49 5.38 -47.36
N VAL A 102 7.47 5.91 -48.11
CA VAL A 102 7.82 5.42 -49.46
C VAL A 102 9.33 5.30 -49.61
N SER A 103 10.05 6.39 -49.88
CA SER A 103 11.46 6.28 -50.29
C SER A 103 12.40 5.63 -49.27
N TRP A 104 12.16 5.79 -47.97
CA TRP A 104 13.00 5.19 -46.93
C TRP A 104 12.70 3.73 -46.62
N VAL A 105 11.52 3.23 -47.00
CA VAL A 105 11.02 1.90 -46.60
C VAL A 105 10.74 0.98 -47.78
N THR A 106 10.78 1.48 -49.02
CA THR A 106 10.59 0.72 -50.24
C THR A 106 11.92 0.59 -50.98
N PRO A 107 12.55 -0.61 -51.00
CA PRO A 107 13.87 -0.81 -51.61
C PRO A 107 13.88 -0.60 -53.13
N ASP A 108 12.81 -1.03 -53.81
CA ASP A 108 12.67 -0.99 -55.27
C ASP A 108 12.19 0.37 -55.78
N GLU A 109 12.86 0.91 -56.81
CA GLU A 109 12.60 2.27 -57.32
C GLU A 109 11.31 2.37 -58.13
N ASP A 110 10.94 1.31 -58.86
CA ASP A 110 9.70 1.27 -59.62
C ASP A 110 8.50 1.19 -58.68
N GLU A 111 8.56 0.32 -57.68
CA GLU A 111 7.57 0.23 -56.62
C GLU A 111 7.45 1.54 -55.84
N ALA A 112 8.58 2.13 -55.42
CA ALA A 112 8.58 3.42 -54.72
C ALA A 112 7.95 4.52 -55.58
N THR A 113 8.28 4.59 -56.86
CA THR A 113 7.72 5.59 -57.80
C THR A 113 6.22 5.37 -58.02
N ARG A 114 5.75 4.13 -58.20
CA ARG A 114 4.31 3.82 -58.30
C ARG A 114 3.57 4.19 -57.02
N LYS A 115 4.13 3.85 -55.85
CA LYS A 115 3.56 4.17 -54.55
C LYS A 115 3.48 5.68 -54.33
N ALA A 116 4.52 6.44 -54.72
CA ALA A 116 4.51 7.91 -54.67
C ALA A 116 3.43 8.50 -55.59
N LYS A 117 3.23 7.97 -56.81
CA LYS A 117 2.12 8.36 -57.70
C LYS A 117 0.75 8.10 -57.06
N ASN A 118 0.55 6.94 -56.44
CA ASN A 118 -0.69 6.61 -55.74
C ASN A 118 -0.98 7.57 -54.57
N LEU A 119 0.02 7.88 -53.73
CA LEU A 119 -0.15 8.83 -52.62
C LEU A 119 -0.38 10.27 -53.12
N ALA A 120 0.26 10.67 -54.21
CA ALA A 120 0.00 11.96 -54.85
C ALA A 120 -1.44 12.04 -55.37
N ALA A 121 -1.93 10.99 -56.05
CA ALA A 121 -3.31 10.92 -56.52
C ALA A 121 -4.31 10.96 -55.36
N ALA A 122 -4.06 10.24 -54.28
CA ALA A 122 -4.88 10.25 -53.07
C ALA A 122 -5.02 11.67 -52.50
N ALA A 123 -3.88 12.34 -52.29
CA ALA A 123 -3.84 13.70 -51.74
C ALA A 123 -4.53 14.72 -52.66
N ILE A 124 -4.31 14.65 -53.98
CA ILE A 124 -4.97 15.52 -54.96
C ILE A 124 -6.49 15.30 -54.96
N ASN A 125 -6.95 14.06 -54.95
CA ASN A 125 -8.40 13.79 -54.94
C ASN A 125 -9.05 14.25 -53.65
N ARG A 126 -8.38 14.10 -52.50
CA ARG A 126 -8.88 14.59 -51.21
C ARG A 126 -8.98 16.11 -51.14
N VAL A 127 -7.93 16.84 -51.58
CA VAL A 127 -7.85 18.31 -51.45
C VAL A 127 -8.96 19.03 -52.23
N ASN A 128 -9.52 18.39 -53.26
CA ASN A 128 -10.68 18.90 -54.02
C ASN A 128 -11.90 19.21 -53.14
N TYR A 129 -12.02 18.49 -52.02
CA TYR A 129 -13.16 18.60 -51.10
C TYR A 129 -12.80 19.29 -49.79
N HIS A 130 -11.60 19.88 -49.67
CA HIS A 130 -11.24 20.66 -48.49
C HIS A 130 -12.10 21.92 -48.37
N ASP A 131 -12.46 22.25 -47.14
CA ASP A 131 -13.18 23.46 -46.77
C ASP A 131 -12.24 24.45 -46.10
N SER A 132 -12.58 25.73 -46.17
CA SER A 132 -11.86 26.77 -45.42
C SER A 132 -12.18 26.59 -43.94
N LEU A 133 -11.16 26.52 -43.09
CA LEU A 133 -11.35 26.50 -41.64
C LEU A 133 -10.56 27.65 -41.02
N GLU A 134 -11.16 28.35 -40.06
CA GLU A 134 -10.51 29.44 -39.34
C GLU A 134 -9.91 28.87 -38.06
N THR A 135 -8.64 29.17 -37.78
CA THR A 135 -8.03 28.87 -36.48
C THR A 135 -8.72 29.69 -35.40
N ARG A 136 -8.87 29.10 -34.22
CA ARG A 136 -9.55 29.75 -33.09
C ARG A 136 -8.55 30.15 -32.05
N GLU A 137 -8.76 31.31 -31.47
CA GLU A 137 -8.00 31.77 -30.32
C GLU A 137 -8.70 31.33 -29.04
N VAL A 138 -7.93 30.73 -28.14
CA VAL A 138 -8.36 30.42 -26.78
C VAL A 138 -7.37 31.04 -25.80
N ASP A 139 -7.90 31.51 -24.68
CA ASP A 139 -7.09 32.06 -23.60
C ASP A 139 -6.24 30.96 -22.95
N VAL A 140 -5.07 31.36 -22.44
CA VAL A 140 -4.14 30.51 -21.70
C VAL A 140 -4.19 30.90 -20.23
N HIS A 141 -4.51 29.94 -19.39
CA HIS A 141 -4.36 30.07 -17.95
C HIS A 141 -2.87 30.26 -17.60
N PRO A 142 -2.50 31.30 -16.81
CA PRO A 142 -1.09 31.65 -16.60
C PRO A 142 -0.35 30.68 -15.67
N ASP A 143 -1.05 30.02 -14.75
CA ASP A 143 -0.42 29.06 -13.82
C ASP A 143 0.12 27.83 -14.56
N ILE A 144 1.27 27.32 -14.11
CA ILE A 144 1.95 26.16 -14.71
C ILE A 144 2.03 25.02 -13.67
N MET A 145 2.05 23.77 -14.12
CA MET A 145 2.34 22.62 -13.26
C MET A 145 3.67 21.97 -13.62
N VAL A 146 4.42 21.55 -12.61
CA VAL A 146 5.60 20.70 -12.74
C VAL A 146 5.38 19.44 -11.91
N VAL A 147 5.61 18.27 -12.51
CA VAL A 147 5.35 16.96 -11.89
C VAL A 147 6.66 16.20 -11.72
N GLY A 148 7.04 15.96 -10.46
CA GLY A 148 8.33 15.42 -10.06
C GLY A 148 9.26 16.53 -9.57
N GLY A 149 9.72 16.43 -8.34
CA GLY A 149 10.58 17.38 -7.63
C GLY A 149 12.05 16.97 -7.58
N GLY A 150 12.52 16.20 -8.57
CA GLY A 150 13.95 16.00 -8.80
C GLY A 150 14.64 17.28 -9.29
N ILE A 151 15.94 17.20 -9.62
CA ILE A 151 16.71 18.37 -10.07
C ILE A 151 16.08 19.11 -11.26
N SER A 152 15.53 18.38 -12.24
CA SER A 152 14.84 18.98 -13.38
C SER A 152 13.56 19.70 -12.99
N GLY A 153 12.73 19.09 -12.15
CA GLY A 153 11.48 19.73 -11.74
C GLY A 153 11.69 20.92 -10.84
N MET A 154 12.65 20.85 -9.92
CA MET A 154 13.07 22.00 -9.11
C MET A 154 13.58 23.13 -10.00
N GLN A 155 14.46 22.84 -10.96
CA GLN A 155 14.96 23.87 -11.89
C GLN A 155 13.83 24.52 -12.69
N ALA A 156 12.93 23.72 -13.29
CA ALA A 156 11.82 24.25 -14.06
C ALA A 156 10.89 25.12 -13.20
N ALA A 157 10.57 24.68 -11.98
CA ALA A 157 9.75 25.46 -11.05
C ALA A 157 10.42 26.76 -10.61
N LEU A 158 11.73 26.75 -10.37
CA LEU A 158 12.50 27.96 -10.04
C LEU A 158 12.50 28.96 -11.20
N ASP A 159 12.77 28.51 -12.43
CA ASP A 159 12.79 29.41 -13.59
C ASP A 159 11.42 30.04 -13.84
N ILE A 160 10.34 29.27 -13.67
CA ILE A 160 8.95 29.77 -13.79
C ILE A 160 8.62 30.74 -12.64
N GLY A 161 8.91 30.35 -11.39
CA GLY A 161 8.62 31.15 -10.21
C GLY A 161 9.41 32.46 -10.20
N ASN A 162 10.67 32.44 -10.61
CA ASN A 162 11.54 33.62 -10.73
C ASN A 162 11.12 34.54 -11.89
N ALA A 163 10.45 33.99 -12.91
CA ALA A 163 9.80 34.78 -13.95
C ALA A 163 8.48 35.45 -13.50
N GLY A 164 8.03 35.22 -12.26
CA GLY A 164 6.84 35.84 -11.68
C GLY A 164 5.53 35.06 -11.90
N TYR A 165 5.60 33.86 -12.47
CA TYR A 165 4.42 33.02 -12.72
C TYR A 165 4.23 31.99 -11.62
N LYS A 166 2.97 31.77 -11.26
CA LYS A 166 2.62 30.77 -10.27
C LYS A 166 2.83 29.35 -10.83
N VAL A 167 3.50 28.52 -10.06
CA VAL A 167 3.77 27.13 -10.42
C VAL A 167 3.39 26.17 -9.30
N TYR A 168 2.69 25.10 -9.65
CA TYR A 168 2.41 23.99 -8.76
C TYR A 168 3.47 22.91 -8.97
N LEU A 169 4.32 22.67 -7.97
CA LEU A 169 5.31 21.59 -8.00
C LEU A 169 4.78 20.39 -7.22
N VAL A 170 4.38 19.33 -7.93
CA VAL A 170 3.83 18.11 -7.34
C VAL A 170 4.93 17.06 -7.18
N GLU A 171 5.17 16.60 -5.95
CA GLU A 171 6.18 15.59 -5.63
C GLU A 171 5.54 14.39 -4.91
N LYS A 172 5.78 13.19 -5.46
CA LYS A 172 5.20 11.92 -4.98
C LYS A 172 5.72 11.55 -3.58
N GLU A 173 7.00 11.79 -3.36
CA GLU A 173 7.71 11.50 -2.11
C GLU A 173 7.49 12.59 -1.06
N THR A 174 7.90 12.30 0.17
CA THR A 174 7.76 13.25 1.28
C THR A 174 8.66 14.47 1.16
N THR A 175 9.63 14.45 0.24
CA THR A 175 10.63 15.49 0.00
C THR A 175 10.93 15.65 -1.49
N ILE A 176 11.28 16.86 -1.90
CA ILE A 176 11.94 17.11 -3.19
C ILE A 176 13.43 16.73 -3.12
N GLY A 177 14.10 16.71 -4.27
CA GLY A 177 15.52 16.38 -4.44
C GLY A 177 15.76 15.28 -5.47
N GLY A 178 14.97 14.21 -5.41
CA GLY A 178 15.15 13.01 -6.24
C GLY A 178 16.51 12.33 -6.03
N HIS A 179 16.92 11.48 -6.98
CA HIS A 179 18.18 10.71 -6.88
C HIS A 179 19.43 11.56 -6.68
N MET A 180 19.46 12.79 -7.21
CA MET A 180 20.61 13.68 -7.05
C MET A 180 20.97 13.87 -5.57
N LEU A 181 19.98 13.96 -4.68
CA LEU A 181 20.21 14.17 -3.26
C LEU A 181 20.53 12.86 -2.50
N GLN A 182 20.42 11.70 -3.15
CA GLN A 182 20.97 10.44 -2.63
C GLN A 182 22.48 10.32 -2.91
N PHE A 183 22.99 11.02 -3.93
CA PHE A 183 24.41 10.95 -4.31
C PHE A 183 25.32 11.64 -3.27
N ASP A 184 26.56 11.17 -3.16
CA ASP A 184 27.58 11.83 -2.34
C ASP A 184 28.15 13.06 -3.06
N LYS A 185 28.80 12.81 -4.20
CA LYS A 185 29.40 13.84 -5.07
C LYS A 185 28.80 13.77 -6.48
N THR A 186 28.99 14.81 -7.29
CA THR A 186 28.61 14.84 -8.71
C THR A 186 29.82 14.99 -9.61
N PHE A 187 29.91 14.18 -10.68
CA PHE A 187 30.95 14.33 -11.68
C PHE A 187 30.67 15.53 -12.61
N PRO A 188 31.69 16.09 -13.29
CA PRO A 188 33.12 15.78 -13.17
C PRO A 188 33.81 16.62 -12.08
N THR A 189 33.11 17.59 -11.49
CA THR A 189 33.69 18.56 -10.56
C THR A 189 33.97 17.98 -9.17
N LEU A 190 33.30 16.87 -8.82
CA LEU A 190 33.32 16.27 -7.49
C LEU A 190 32.73 17.20 -6.41
N ASP A 191 31.84 18.11 -6.80
CA ASP A 191 31.06 18.86 -5.84
C ASP A 191 30.15 17.92 -5.04
N CYS A 192 29.95 18.21 -3.75
CA CYS A 192 28.96 17.51 -2.95
C CYS A 192 27.56 17.78 -3.52
N ALA A 193 26.80 16.71 -3.80
CA ALA A 193 25.48 16.83 -4.41
C ALA A 193 24.52 17.65 -3.54
N ALA A 194 24.62 17.49 -2.22
CA ALA A 194 23.84 18.28 -1.26
C ALA A 194 24.23 19.77 -1.26
N CYS A 195 25.50 20.12 -1.46
CA CYS A 195 25.96 21.52 -1.48
C CYS A 195 25.34 22.32 -2.63
N ILE A 196 25.08 21.68 -3.77
CA ILE A 196 24.45 22.33 -4.92
C ILE A 196 22.93 22.08 -5.01
N GLY A 197 22.45 20.96 -4.47
CA GLY A 197 21.03 20.59 -4.49
C GLY A 197 20.21 21.25 -3.37
N THR A 198 20.72 21.27 -2.13
CA THR A 198 19.98 21.81 -0.97
C THR A 198 19.62 23.28 -1.12
N PRO A 199 20.50 24.18 -1.63
CA PRO A 199 20.12 25.58 -1.87
C PRO A 199 18.92 25.71 -2.81
N LYS A 200 18.86 24.90 -3.88
CA LYS A 200 17.70 24.88 -4.79
C LYS A 200 16.43 24.37 -4.10
N MET A 201 16.54 23.34 -3.25
CA MET A 201 15.40 22.85 -2.47
C MET A 201 14.84 23.93 -1.55
N VAL A 202 15.72 24.66 -0.86
CA VAL A 202 15.34 25.77 0.02
C VAL A 202 14.70 26.92 -0.78
N GLU A 203 15.30 27.28 -1.91
CA GLU A 203 14.76 28.31 -2.82
C GLU A 203 13.36 27.94 -3.30
N VAL A 204 13.14 26.67 -3.69
CA VAL A 204 11.80 26.15 -4.05
C VAL A 204 10.78 26.35 -2.94
N ALA A 205 11.16 26.06 -1.68
CA ALA A 205 10.25 26.18 -0.55
C ALA A 205 9.99 27.62 -0.11
N GLN A 206 10.92 28.55 -0.38
CA GLN A 206 10.82 29.96 0.01
C GLN A 206 10.21 30.84 -1.07
N ASN A 207 10.19 30.40 -2.34
CA ASN A 207 9.65 31.18 -3.44
C ASN A 207 8.11 31.29 -3.35
N SER A 208 7.60 32.52 -3.25
CA SER A 208 6.15 32.79 -3.10
C SER A 208 5.30 32.40 -4.31
N ASN A 209 5.92 32.25 -5.49
CA ASN A 209 5.25 31.82 -6.71
C ASN A 209 5.22 30.29 -6.85
N ILE A 210 5.94 29.55 -6.01
CA ILE A 210 5.98 28.09 -6.08
C ILE A 210 5.09 27.49 -4.99
N LYS A 211 4.01 26.83 -5.41
CA LYS A 211 3.20 26.01 -4.52
C LYS A 211 3.73 24.57 -4.53
N LEU A 212 4.60 24.26 -3.56
CA LEU A 212 5.06 22.90 -3.34
C LEU A 212 3.95 22.02 -2.75
N LEU A 213 3.60 20.97 -3.47
CA LEU A 213 2.67 19.90 -3.09
C LEU A 213 3.46 18.60 -2.98
N SER A 214 4.23 18.47 -1.91
CA SER A 214 4.96 17.24 -1.59
C SER A 214 4.04 16.18 -0.99
N TYR A 215 4.45 14.91 -1.05
CA TYR A 215 3.63 13.75 -0.72
C TYR A 215 2.28 13.74 -1.44
N SER A 216 2.28 14.16 -2.70
CA SER A 216 1.09 14.34 -3.53
C SER A 216 1.29 13.75 -4.92
N GLU A 217 0.22 13.23 -5.51
CA GLU A 217 0.25 12.59 -6.83
C GLU A 217 -0.87 13.16 -7.70
N VAL A 218 -0.58 13.38 -8.98
CA VAL A 218 -1.63 13.68 -9.96
C VAL A 218 -2.43 12.41 -10.23
N LYS A 219 -3.76 12.49 -10.12
CA LYS A 219 -4.68 11.37 -10.39
C LYS A 219 -5.36 11.46 -11.74
N GLU A 220 -5.69 12.67 -12.16
CA GLU A 220 -6.43 12.90 -13.39
C GLU A 220 -6.02 14.25 -13.99
N VAL A 221 -5.85 14.28 -15.31
CA VAL A 221 -5.71 15.50 -16.09
C VAL A 221 -6.79 15.50 -17.15
N SER A 222 -7.55 16.58 -17.21
CA SER A 222 -8.57 16.82 -18.23
C SER A 222 -8.38 18.22 -18.82
N GLY A 223 -9.07 18.50 -19.94
CA GLY A 223 -8.96 19.76 -20.65
C GLY A 223 -7.95 19.74 -21.80
N TYR A 224 -7.39 20.89 -22.12
CA TYR A 224 -6.58 21.10 -23.32
C TYR A 224 -5.48 22.13 -23.09
N ILE A 225 -4.54 22.27 -24.04
CA ILE A 225 -3.50 23.30 -24.00
C ILE A 225 -4.09 24.66 -23.62
N GLY A 226 -3.49 25.30 -22.63
CA GLY A 226 -3.95 26.57 -22.07
C GLY A 226 -5.01 26.44 -20.97
N ASN A 227 -5.73 25.32 -20.86
CA ASN A 227 -6.84 25.14 -19.93
C ASN A 227 -6.94 23.70 -19.42
N TYR A 228 -5.93 23.23 -18.71
CA TYR A 228 -5.94 21.94 -18.02
C TYR A 228 -6.59 22.05 -16.64
N ILE A 229 -7.40 21.07 -16.29
CA ILE A 229 -7.92 20.84 -14.94
C ILE A 229 -7.24 19.58 -14.41
N VAL A 230 -6.50 19.73 -13.32
CA VAL A 230 -5.70 18.66 -12.74
C VAL A 230 -6.20 18.34 -11.34
N LYS A 231 -6.55 17.07 -11.11
CA LYS A 231 -6.88 16.56 -9.78
C LYS A 231 -5.65 15.91 -9.16
N ILE A 232 -5.31 16.38 -7.97
CA ILE A 232 -4.14 15.98 -7.19
C ILE A 232 -4.62 15.33 -5.91
N ARG A 233 -4.18 14.10 -5.65
CA ARG A 233 -4.38 13.42 -4.37
C ARG A 233 -3.17 13.71 -3.48
N ARG A 234 -3.39 14.46 -2.41
CA ARG A 234 -2.42 14.69 -1.34
C ARG A 234 -2.58 13.60 -0.27
N LYS A 235 -1.53 12.80 -0.09
CA LYS A 235 -1.52 11.71 0.89
C LYS A 235 -1.44 12.29 2.32
N PRO A 236 -2.06 11.63 3.32
CA PRO A 236 -2.01 12.11 4.69
C PRO A 236 -0.61 11.89 5.25
N ARG A 237 0.08 12.97 5.60
CA ARG A 237 1.37 12.88 6.32
C ARG A 237 1.22 12.47 7.78
N TYR A 238 0.00 12.58 8.31
CA TYR A 238 -0.34 12.51 9.72
C TYR A 238 0.42 13.51 10.60
N ILE A 239 0.96 14.56 9.97
CA ILE A 239 1.71 15.63 10.61
C ILE A 239 1.30 16.94 9.94
N LYS A 240 0.92 17.91 10.78
CA LYS A 240 0.49 19.25 10.36
C LYS A 240 1.72 20.04 9.90
N GLU A 241 1.82 20.21 8.59
CA GLU A 241 2.83 21.07 7.97
C GLU A 241 2.69 22.51 8.47
N GLY A 242 3.82 23.21 8.65
CA GLY A 242 3.87 24.56 9.23
C GLY A 242 3.78 24.61 10.76
N VAL A 243 3.31 23.52 11.41
CA VAL A 243 3.35 23.36 12.88
C VAL A 243 4.53 22.50 13.32
N CYS A 244 4.87 21.48 12.52
CA CYS A 244 6.05 20.64 12.78
C CYS A 244 7.34 21.46 12.72
N THR A 245 8.17 21.36 13.77
CA THR A 245 9.48 22.03 13.85
C THR A 245 10.62 21.21 13.26
N GLY A 246 10.38 19.94 12.91
CA GLY A 246 11.40 19.05 12.37
C GLY A 246 12.47 18.59 13.38
N CYS A 247 12.22 18.67 14.70
CA CYS A 247 13.20 18.38 15.76
C CYS A 247 13.66 16.92 15.85
N GLY A 248 12.80 15.95 15.51
CA GLY A 248 13.14 14.53 15.47
C GLY A 248 12.84 13.71 16.74
N GLU A 249 12.41 14.32 17.85
CA GLU A 249 12.11 13.59 19.10
C GLU A 249 11.09 12.45 18.92
N CYS A 250 10.11 12.66 18.03
CA CYS A 250 9.13 11.66 17.68
C CYS A 250 9.71 10.38 17.05
N ALA A 251 10.81 10.49 16.30
CA ALA A 251 11.51 9.35 15.72
C ALA A 251 12.35 8.61 16.78
N ASN A 252 12.95 9.33 17.73
CA ASN A 252 13.74 8.75 18.83
C ASN A 252 12.90 7.77 19.67
N VAL A 253 11.62 8.10 19.92
CA VAL A 253 10.73 7.24 20.73
C VAL A 253 10.03 6.14 19.94
N CYS A 254 10.07 6.18 18.61
CA CYS A 254 9.36 5.22 17.74
C CYS A 254 9.95 3.81 17.89
N PRO A 255 9.14 2.82 18.32
CA PRO A 255 9.66 1.47 18.59
C PRO A 255 9.86 0.64 17.32
N VAL A 256 9.21 1.04 16.21
CA VAL A 256 9.25 0.35 14.91
C VAL A 256 10.51 0.73 14.14
N SER A 257 11.17 -0.27 13.55
CA SER A 257 12.22 -0.08 12.54
C SER A 257 11.84 -0.83 11.26
N VAL A 258 12.03 -0.19 10.11
CA VAL A 258 11.83 -0.77 8.77
C VAL A 258 13.03 -0.41 7.87
N PRO A 259 13.33 -1.19 6.81
CA PRO A 259 14.37 -0.82 5.85
C PRO A 259 14.15 0.58 5.29
N SER A 260 15.22 1.35 5.13
CA SER A 260 15.16 2.70 4.56
C SER A 260 15.20 2.62 3.04
N GLU A 261 14.13 3.02 2.36
CA GLU A 261 14.07 3.09 0.89
C GLU A 261 15.04 4.15 0.35
N TRP A 262 15.25 5.25 1.09
CA TRP A 262 16.23 6.29 0.73
C TRP A 262 17.67 5.78 0.75
N ASP A 263 17.96 4.83 1.63
CA ASP A 263 19.29 4.22 1.77
C ASP A 263 19.40 2.86 1.07
N GLU A 264 18.55 2.57 0.09
CA GLU A 264 18.57 1.32 -0.69
C GLU A 264 18.57 0.06 0.20
N SER A 265 17.79 0.09 1.29
CA SER A 265 17.72 -0.99 2.29
C SER A 265 19.05 -1.35 2.99
N LEU A 266 20.10 -0.53 2.85
CA LEU A 266 21.37 -0.70 3.57
C LEU A 266 21.27 -0.29 5.05
N GLY A 267 20.33 0.60 5.36
CA GLY A 267 20.01 1.07 6.70
C GLY A 267 18.55 0.83 7.07
N SER A 268 18.18 1.26 8.28
CA SER A 268 16.78 1.23 8.73
C SER A 268 16.31 2.64 9.11
N ARG A 269 15.03 2.89 8.93
CA ARG A 269 14.31 4.09 9.37
C ARG A 269 13.18 3.74 10.32
N LYS A 270 12.66 4.74 11.01
CA LYS A 270 11.47 4.63 11.86
C LYS A 270 10.19 4.74 11.04
N ALA A 271 9.05 4.35 11.62
CA ALA A 271 7.75 4.54 10.98
C ALA A 271 7.35 6.03 10.86
N ILE A 272 7.70 6.84 11.86
CA ILE A 272 7.70 8.30 11.75
C ILE A 272 9.10 8.75 11.35
N TYR A 273 9.23 9.40 10.20
CA TYR A 273 10.52 9.65 9.58
C TYR A 273 10.55 10.96 8.79
N ARG A 274 11.79 11.38 8.49
CA ARG A 274 12.14 12.37 7.49
C ARG A 274 13.16 11.69 6.58
N SER A 275 12.97 11.70 5.25
CA SER A 275 13.75 10.87 4.33
C SER A 275 15.27 11.04 4.47
N PHE A 276 15.72 12.27 4.72
CA PHE A 276 17.12 12.58 5.02
C PHE A 276 17.21 13.90 5.80
N PRO A 277 18.38 14.26 6.39
CA PRO A 277 18.48 15.41 7.28
C PRO A 277 18.10 16.77 6.63
N GLN A 278 18.43 16.97 5.36
CA GLN A 278 18.19 18.20 4.61
C GLN A 278 16.89 18.17 3.78
N ALA A 279 15.99 17.22 4.05
CA ALA A 279 14.74 17.08 3.33
C ALA A 279 13.88 18.36 3.36
N VAL A 280 13.22 18.66 2.24
CA VAL A 280 12.34 19.81 2.06
C VAL A 280 10.98 19.35 1.55
N PRO A 281 9.86 19.70 2.23
CA PRO A 281 9.79 20.55 3.42
C PRO A 281 10.43 19.90 4.66
N ILE A 282 10.87 20.74 5.61
CA ILE A 282 11.46 20.30 6.89
C ILE A 282 10.37 19.77 7.84
N THR A 283 9.70 18.70 7.43
CA THR A 283 8.60 18.06 8.16
C THR A 283 8.81 16.56 8.19
N PHE A 284 8.27 15.91 9.22
CA PHE A 284 8.20 14.46 9.27
C PHE A 284 6.97 13.95 8.51
N CYS A 285 6.90 12.64 8.32
CA CYS A 285 5.74 11.89 7.87
C CYS A 285 5.61 10.62 8.71
N ILE A 286 4.39 10.13 8.91
CA ILE A 286 4.16 8.79 9.46
C ILE A 286 3.79 7.87 8.31
N ASP A 287 4.58 6.83 8.09
CA ASP A 287 4.24 5.75 7.18
C ASP A 287 3.25 4.81 7.87
N LYS A 288 2.02 4.77 7.36
CA LYS A 288 0.90 4.05 7.97
C LYS A 288 0.19 3.21 6.93
N LYS A 289 0.14 1.92 7.18
CA LYS A 289 -0.62 0.92 6.43
C LYS A 289 -1.93 0.61 7.17
N ASP A 290 -2.72 -0.31 6.63
CA ASP A 290 -3.90 -0.79 7.35
C ASP A 290 -3.50 -1.43 8.68
N ARG A 291 -4.42 -1.39 9.66
CA ARG A 291 -4.16 -1.97 10.99
C ARG A 291 -3.77 -3.43 10.86
N ALA A 292 -2.81 -3.87 11.66
CA ALA A 292 -2.32 -5.23 11.59
C ALA A 292 -3.43 -6.27 11.83
N PRO A 293 -3.35 -7.45 11.19
CA PRO A 293 -4.35 -8.52 11.34
C PRO A 293 -4.62 -8.92 12.80
N CYS A 294 -3.57 -8.90 13.63
CA CYS A 294 -3.67 -9.21 15.05
C CYS A 294 -4.50 -8.19 15.85
N VAL A 295 -4.57 -6.93 15.39
CA VAL A 295 -5.41 -5.87 15.96
C VAL A 295 -6.85 -6.03 15.49
N ILE A 296 -7.05 -6.25 14.17
CA ILE A 296 -8.38 -6.43 13.56
C ILE A 296 -9.09 -7.65 14.14
N THR A 297 -8.37 -8.75 14.31
CA THR A 297 -8.92 -10.04 14.78
C THR A 297 -9.24 -10.04 16.27
N CYS A 298 -8.63 -9.13 17.06
CA CYS A 298 -8.93 -9.05 18.48
C CYS A 298 -10.35 -8.52 18.68
N PRO A 299 -11.27 -9.24 19.36
CA PRO A 299 -12.64 -8.75 19.56
C PRO A 299 -12.71 -7.38 20.24
N ALA A 300 -11.80 -7.11 21.19
CA ALA A 300 -11.72 -5.81 21.87
C ALA A 300 -10.92 -4.73 21.08
N GLY A 301 -10.34 -5.11 19.94
CA GLY A 301 -9.55 -4.24 19.06
C GLY A 301 -8.26 -3.71 19.69
N ILE A 302 -7.65 -4.48 20.61
CA ILE A 302 -6.43 -4.09 21.34
C ILE A 302 -5.29 -3.82 20.36
N ASN A 303 -4.47 -2.79 20.62
CA ASN A 303 -3.32 -2.48 19.79
C ASN A 303 -2.16 -3.48 20.01
N VAL A 304 -2.33 -4.69 19.47
CA VAL A 304 -1.38 -5.79 19.57
C VAL A 304 0.00 -5.43 19.02
N GLN A 305 0.09 -4.90 17.80
CA GLN A 305 1.39 -4.53 17.22
C GLN A 305 2.08 -3.47 18.11
N GLY A 306 1.33 -2.48 18.61
CA GLY A 306 1.85 -1.43 19.48
C GLY A 306 2.55 -1.97 20.73
N TYR A 307 1.85 -2.77 21.55
CA TYR A 307 2.44 -3.25 22.80
C TYR A 307 3.55 -4.27 22.56
N VAL A 308 3.47 -5.10 21.50
CA VAL A 308 4.56 -6.01 21.11
C VAL A 308 5.83 -5.21 20.77
N GLN A 309 5.71 -4.12 20.02
CA GLN A 309 6.85 -3.27 19.67
C GLN A 309 7.44 -2.56 20.91
N LEU A 310 6.60 -2.11 21.84
CA LEU A 310 7.06 -1.51 23.11
C LEU A 310 7.81 -2.52 23.98
N ILE A 311 7.36 -3.78 24.03
CA ILE A 311 8.05 -4.88 24.74
C ILE A 311 9.44 -5.12 24.16
N GLY A 312 9.58 -5.18 22.83
CA GLY A 312 10.89 -5.37 22.19
C GLY A 312 11.92 -4.29 22.59
N GLN A 313 11.44 -3.06 22.83
CA GLN A 313 12.24 -1.92 23.26
C GLN A 313 12.43 -1.82 24.80
N GLY A 314 11.85 -2.72 25.59
CA GLY A 314 11.93 -2.65 27.06
C GLY A 314 10.98 -1.65 27.72
N LYS A 315 10.02 -1.09 26.97
CA LYS A 315 9.05 -0.08 27.44
C LYS A 315 7.80 -0.74 28.03
N TYR A 316 7.97 -1.46 29.13
CA TYR A 316 6.92 -2.33 29.70
C TYR A 316 5.74 -1.54 30.29
N LYS A 317 6.01 -0.41 30.94
CA LYS A 317 4.96 0.44 31.54
C LYS A 317 4.03 1.00 30.47
N GLU A 318 4.61 1.52 29.38
CA GLU A 318 3.90 2.03 28.22
C GLU A 318 3.11 0.92 27.51
N ALA A 319 3.69 -0.29 27.42
CA ALA A 319 3.01 -1.45 26.84
C ALA A 319 1.74 -1.83 27.62
N VAL A 320 1.81 -1.90 28.95
CA VAL A 320 0.64 -2.19 29.80
C VAL A 320 -0.39 -1.07 29.69
N GLN A 321 0.02 0.19 29.74
CA GLN A 321 -0.89 1.33 29.57
C GLN A 321 -1.63 1.28 28.23
N LEU A 322 -0.92 0.97 27.14
CA LEU A 322 -1.50 0.83 25.81
C LEU A 322 -2.50 -0.34 25.72
N ILE A 323 -2.24 -1.45 26.41
CA ILE A 323 -3.22 -2.55 26.54
C ILE A 323 -4.45 -2.04 27.30
N MET A 324 -4.25 -1.33 28.40
CA MET A 324 -5.31 -0.83 29.28
C MET A 324 -6.23 0.22 28.66
N GLU A 325 -5.81 0.87 27.56
CA GLU A 325 -6.72 1.71 26.75
C GLU A 325 -7.96 0.93 26.27
N LYS A 326 -7.81 -0.38 25.98
CA LYS A 326 -8.85 -1.23 25.40
C LYS A 326 -9.21 -2.46 26.24
N LEU A 327 -8.44 -2.76 27.29
CA LEU A 327 -8.59 -3.94 28.12
C LEU A 327 -8.14 -3.67 29.58
N PRO A 328 -9.07 -3.55 30.54
CA PRO A 328 -8.72 -3.26 31.93
C PRO A 328 -8.18 -4.46 32.73
N LEU A 329 -8.10 -5.65 32.12
CA LEU A 329 -7.67 -6.91 32.74
C LEU A 329 -6.52 -7.58 31.96
N PRO A 330 -5.39 -6.88 31.72
CA PRO A 330 -4.29 -7.40 30.90
C PRO A 330 -3.70 -8.74 31.39
N GLY A 331 -3.50 -8.91 32.70
CA GLY A 331 -2.95 -10.08 33.37
C GLY A 331 -3.88 -11.28 33.36
N VAL A 332 -5.18 -11.07 33.56
CA VAL A 332 -6.21 -12.13 33.39
C VAL A 332 -6.20 -12.63 31.93
N LEU A 333 -6.29 -11.73 30.95
CA LEU A 333 -6.31 -12.12 29.52
C LEU A 333 -4.93 -12.59 29.02
N GLY A 334 -3.86 -12.31 29.72
CA GLY A 334 -2.55 -12.94 29.51
C GLY A 334 -2.57 -14.44 29.83
N ARG A 335 -3.53 -14.91 30.63
CA ARG A 335 -3.64 -16.31 31.05
C ARG A 335 -4.74 -17.07 30.32
N VAL A 336 -5.92 -16.45 30.18
CA VAL A 336 -7.14 -17.19 29.80
C VAL A 336 -7.63 -16.92 28.36
N CYS A 337 -6.96 -16.04 27.62
CA CYS A 337 -7.38 -15.66 26.27
C CYS A 337 -7.18 -16.79 25.25
N PRO A 338 -8.17 -17.04 24.35
CA PRO A 338 -8.03 -17.97 23.21
C PRO A 338 -7.13 -17.44 22.08
N HIS A 339 -6.49 -16.28 22.29
CA HIS A 339 -5.47 -15.70 21.41
C HIS A 339 -5.83 -15.73 19.90
N PRO A 340 -7.03 -15.28 19.48
CA PRO A 340 -7.44 -15.33 18.08
C PRO A 340 -6.53 -14.48 17.17
N CYS A 341 -5.89 -13.46 17.76
CA CYS A 341 -4.86 -12.64 17.10
C CYS A 341 -3.64 -13.43 16.64
N GLU A 342 -3.27 -14.54 17.29
CA GLU A 342 -2.13 -15.38 16.87
C GLU A 342 -2.50 -16.24 15.66
N LYS A 343 -3.77 -16.65 15.53
CA LYS A 343 -4.27 -17.44 14.38
C LYS A 343 -4.16 -16.68 13.07
N GLN A 344 -4.36 -15.35 13.10
CA GLN A 344 -4.27 -14.46 11.95
C GLN A 344 -2.94 -13.72 11.86
N CYS A 345 -1.94 -14.10 12.66
CA CYS A 345 -0.62 -13.50 12.60
C CYS A 345 0.09 -13.90 11.30
N ARG A 346 0.46 -12.91 10.47
CA ARG A 346 1.17 -13.14 9.20
C ARG A 346 2.56 -13.75 9.35
N ARG A 347 3.12 -13.78 10.56
CA ARG A 347 4.36 -14.50 10.83
C ARG A 347 4.24 -16.02 10.56
N ASN A 348 3.02 -16.57 10.57
CA ASN A 348 2.74 -17.95 10.13
C ASN A 348 3.03 -18.18 8.63
N GLU A 349 3.10 -17.13 7.79
CA GLU A 349 3.50 -17.25 6.38
C GLU A 349 5.02 -17.51 6.24
N THR A 350 5.79 -17.30 7.31
CA THR A 350 7.24 -17.49 7.35
C THR A 350 7.65 -18.64 8.27
N ASP A 351 7.24 -18.59 9.55
CA ASP A 351 7.53 -19.62 10.55
C ASP A 351 6.33 -19.91 11.47
N GLN A 352 6.24 -19.26 12.64
CA GLN A 352 5.21 -19.46 13.65
C GLN A 352 4.74 -18.11 14.20
N ALA A 353 3.46 -18.00 14.53
CA ALA A 353 2.87 -16.80 15.13
C ALA A 353 3.68 -16.27 16.32
N ILE A 354 3.62 -14.94 16.50
CA ILE A 354 4.11 -14.30 17.71
C ILE A 354 3.30 -14.81 18.91
N ALA A 355 3.95 -15.11 20.04
CA ALA A 355 3.33 -15.47 21.31
C ALA A 355 2.70 -14.25 22.01
N ILE A 356 1.74 -13.64 21.33
CA ILE A 356 1.03 -12.42 21.70
C ILE A 356 0.37 -12.53 23.10
N ARG A 357 -0.19 -13.70 23.45
CA ARG A 357 -0.78 -13.93 24.77
C ARG A 357 0.27 -13.90 25.87
N GLU A 358 1.37 -14.63 25.68
CA GLU A 358 2.45 -14.72 26.67
C GLU A 358 3.20 -13.39 26.81
N LEU A 359 3.37 -12.62 25.72
CA LEU A 359 3.92 -11.26 25.77
C LEU A 359 3.03 -10.30 26.58
N LYS A 360 1.70 -10.39 26.40
CA LYS A 360 0.75 -9.62 27.21
C LYS A 360 0.84 -10.00 28.68
N ARG A 361 0.91 -11.29 28.97
CA ARG A 361 1.10 -11.80 30.33
C ARG A 361 2.38 -11.26 30.95
N PHE A 362 3.50 -11.39 30.25
CA PHE A 362 4.82 -10.94 30.72
C PHE A 362 4.79 -9.50 31.22
N VAL A 363 4.25 -8.57 30.43
CA VAL A 363 4.20 -7.15 30.86
C VAL A 363 3.22 -6.90 32.00
N ALA A 364 2.10 -7.61 32.03
CA ALA A 364 1.14 -7.51 33.12
C ALA A 364 1.69 -8.05 34.45
N ASP A 365 2.53 -9.09 34.40
CA ASP A 365 3.18 -9.66 35.57
C ASP A 365 4.37 -8.79 36.04
N LYS A 366 5.03 -8.06 35.11
CA LYS A 366 6.18 -7.19 35.41
C LYS A 366 5.80 -5.89 36.10
N ILE A 367 4.63 -5.33 35.81
CA ILE A 367 4.17 -4.03 36.32
C ILE A 367 2.99 -4.24 37.26
N ASP A 368 3.15 -3.86 38.52
CA ASP A 368 2.02 -3.90 39.45
C ASP A 368 0.99 -2.81 39.08
N PRO A 369 -0.30 -3.16 38.84
CA PRO A 369 -1.33 -2.18 38.59
C PRO A 369 -1.43 -1.08 39.66
N ALA A 370 -1.02 -1.36 40.91
CA ALA A 370 -0.95 -0.36 41.98
C ALA A 370 -0.06 0.85 41.64
N GLU A 371 1.01 0.64 40.87
CA GLU A 371 2.02 1.65 40.52
C GLU A 371 1.64 2.49 39.30
N LEU A 372 0.58 2.10 38.57
CA LEU A 372 0.11 2.85 37.42
C LEU A 372 -0.60 4.13 37.86
N PRO A 373 -0.33 5.27 37.17
CA PRO A 373 -1.04 6.50 37.46
C PRO A 373 -2.54 6.33 37.15
N LEU A 374 -3.37 6.92 38.00
CA LEU A 374 -4.80 7.01 37.73
C LEU A 374 -5.01 8.15 36.71
N PRO A 375 -5.90 7.94 35.71
CA PRO A 375 -6.27 9.01 34.79
C PRO A 375 -7.02 10.11 35.55
N GLU A 376 -6.90 11.35 35.07
CA GLU A 376 -7.72 12.45 35.57
C GLU A 376 -9.17 12.25 35.10
N ILE A 377 -10.11 12.22 36.04
CA ILE A 377 -11.53 11.98 35.75
C ILE A 377 -12.32 13.18 36.24
N LYS A 378 -13.10 13.78 35.33
CA LYS A 378 -14.03 14.85 35.66
C LYS A 378 -15.38 14.25 36.04
N ASP A 379 -15.76 14.41 37.32
CA ASP A 379 -16.98 13.79 37.84
C ASP A 379 -18.25 14.39 37.22
N ARG A 380 -19.21 13.49 36.98
CA ARG A 380 -20.58 13.75 36.54
C ARG A 380 -21.55 13.48 37.68
N ALA A 381 -22.72 14.10 37.66
CA ALA A 381 -23.75 13.90 38.69
C ALA A 381 -24.53 12.59 38.48
N GLU A 382 -24.58 12.10 37.24
CA GLU A 382 -25.35 10.95 36.81
C GLU A 382 -24.78 9.64 37.38
N LYS A 383 -25.68 8.82 37.95
CA LYS A 383 -25.35 7.51 38.53
C LYS A 383 -25.67 6.39 37.55
N VAL A 384 -24.81 5.37 37.49
CA VAL A 384 -25.00 4.17 36.66
C VAL A 384 -24.79 2.90 37.49
N ALA A 385 -25.73 1.96 37.37
CA ALA A 385 -25.66 0.66 38.05
C ALA A 385 -25.09 -0.40 37.10
N VAL A 386 -24.15 -1.21 37.59
CA VAL A 386 -23.56 -2.34 36.87
C VAL A 386 -23.90 -3.61 37.63
N ILE A 387 -24.67 -4.51 37.03
CA ILE A 387 -25.13 -5.74 37.68
C ILE A 387 -24.28 -6.91 37.23
N GLY A 388 -23.52 -7.48 38.16
CA GLY A 388 -22.52 -8.52 37.92
C GLY A 388 -21.12 -7.96 37.69
N SER A 389 -20.14 -8.55 38.35
CA SER A 389 -18.72 -8.17 38.31
C SER A 389 -17.86 -9.13 37.46
N GLY A 390 -18.48 -9.80 36.49
CA GLY A 390 -17.77 -10.57 35.48
C GLY A 390 -16.95 -9.67 34.53
N PRO A 391 -16.32 -10.23 33.48
CA PRO A 391 -15.45 -9.47 32.58
C PRO A 391 -16.17 -8.32 31.86
N ALA A 392 -17.42 -8.54 31.42
CA ALA A 392 -18.24 -7.49 30.83
C ALA A 392 -18.58 -6.38 31.85
N GLY A 393 -18.96 -6.75 33.07
CA GLY A 393 -19.32 -5.82 34.14
C GLY A 393 -18.16 -4.96 34.61
N LEU A 394 -17.01 -5.58 34.92
CA LEU A 394 -15.78 -4.85 35.29
C LEU A 394 -15.32 -3.91 34.18
N THR A 395 -15.41 -4.36 32.92
CA THR A 395 -15.08 -3.52 31.76
C THR A 395 -16.03 -2.34 31.63
N ALA A 396 -17.34 -2.58 31.77
CA ALA A 396 -18.33 -1.51 31.69
C ALA A 396 -18.13 -0.48 32.81
N ALA A 397 -17.93 -0.95 34.04
CA ALA A 397 -17.68 -0.10 35.19
C ALA A 397 -16.41 0.75 35.00
N TYR A 398 -15.32 0.16 34.50
CA TYR A 398 -14.09 0.86 34.16
C TYR A 398 -14.33 2.01 33.17
N TYR A 399 -14.94 1.74 32.01
CA TYR A 399 -15.14 2.78 30.99
C TYR A 399 -16.20 3.82 31.36
N LEU A 400 -17.27 3.44 32.05
CA LEU A 400 -18.25 4.39 32.58
C LEU A 400 -17.58 5.34 33.56
N ARG A 401 -16.71 4.81 34.43
CA ARG A 401 -15.99 5.64 35.38
C ARG A 401 -15.02 6.60 34.68
N LEU A 402 -14.28 6.15 33.66
CA LEU A 402 -13.43 7.04 32.85
C LEU A 402 -14.20 8.16 32.14
N LYS A 403 -15.48 7.95 31.82
CA LYS A 403 -16.38 8.98 31.26
C LYS A 403 -16.98 9.92 32.33
N GLY A 404 -16.62 9.75 33.60
CA GLY A 404 -16.99 10.63 34.71
C GLY A 404 -18.18 10.17 35.55
N TYR A 405 -18.86 9.08 35.19
CA TYR A 405 -20.08 8.63 35.89
C TYR A 405 -19.79 8.12 37.30
N ILE A 406 -20.77 8.26 38.20
CA ILE A 406 -20.76 7.62 39.52
C ILE A 406 -21.26 6.19 39.34
N VAL A 407 -20.36 5.22 39.46
CA VAL A 407 -20.67 3.81 39.18
C VAL A 407 -20.80 3.00 40.46
N THR A 408 -21.82 2.14 40.53
CA THR A 408 -21.96 1.12 41.58
C THR A 408 -22.08 -0.26 40.95
N ILE A 409 -21.23 -1.19 41.35
CA ILE A 409 -21.29 -2.60 40.94
C ILE A 409 -22.09 -3.37 41.99
N PHE A 410 -23.15 -4.05 41.58
CA PHE A 410 -23.92 -4.97 42.40
C PHE A 410 -23.53 -6.40 42.05
N GLU A 411 -23.01 -7.15 43.01
CA GLU A 411 -22.51 -8.52 42.81
C GLU A 411 -23.26 -9.50 43.72
N ALA A 412 -23.73 -10.60 43.15
CA ALA A 412 -24.47 -11.63 43.87
C ALA A 412 -23.55 -12.52 44.72
N LEU A 413 -22.27 -12.63 44.36
CA LEU A 413 -21.25 -13.36 45.09
C LEU A 413 -20.64 -12.53 46.25
N PRO A 414 -20.01 -13.17 47.25
CA PRO A 414 -19.31 -12.47 48.32
C PRO A 414 -18.00 -11.81 47.88
N LYS A 415 -17.56 -12.01 46.64
CA LYS A 415 -16.36 -11.42 46.04
C LYS A 415 -16.60 -11.07 44.58
N LEU A 416 -15.88 -10.06 44.09
CA LEU A 416 -15.92 -9.63 42.70
C LEU A 416 -15.18 -10.60 41.76
N GLY A 417 -15.48 -10.51 40.47
CA GLY A 417 -14.83 -11.27 39.39
C GLY A 417 -15.79 -12.19 38.63
N GLY A 418 -17.01 -12.40 39.13
CA GLY A 418 -18.01 -13.28 38.50
C GLY A 418 -17.43 -14.63 38.08
N MET A 419 -17.70 -15.07 36.86
CA MET A 419 -17.16 -16.33 36.30
C MET A 419 -15.63 -16.38 36.17
N LEU A 420 -14.91 -15.25 36.17
CA LEU A 420 -13.44 -15.29 36.25
C LEU A 420 -12.98 -15.87 37.59
N ARG A 421 -13.68 -15.51 38.67
CA ARG A 421 -13.35 -15.95 40.03
C ARG A 421 -13.82 -17.38 40.29
N VAL A 422 -15.04 -17.72 39.86
CA VAL A 422 -15.65 -19.01 40.24
C VAL A 422 -15.59 -20.07 39.15
N GLY A 423 -15.41 -19.68 37.89
CA GLY A 423 -15.45 -20.60 36.74
C GLY A 423 -14.08 -21.01 36.20
N ILE A 424 -13.03 -20.26 36.48
CA ILE A 424 -11.66 -20.55 36.03
C ILE A 424 -10.84 -21.04 37.23
N PRO A 425 -10.16 -22.19 37.14
CA PRO A 425 -9.35 -22.69 38.25
C PRO A 425 -8.13 -21.82 38.61
N ASP A 426 -7.77 -21.81 39.91
CA ASP A 426 -6.61 -21.08 40.45
C ASP A 426 -5.29 -21.36 39.71
N TYR A 427 -5.07 -22.60 39.25
CA TYR A 427 -3.83 -22.98 38.56
C TYR A 427 -3.68 -22.35 37.16
N ARG A 428 -4.77 -21.79 36.60
CA ARG A 428 -4.81 -21.03 35.33
C ARG A 428 -4.93 -19.54 35.59
N LEU A 429 -5.78 -19.15 36.54
CA LEU A 429 -5.98 -17.76 36.91
C LEU A 429 -5.87 -17.62 38.43
N PRO A 430 -4.68 -17.25 38.94
CA PRO A 430 -4.48 -17.11 40.37
C PRO A 430 -5.37 -15.99 40.94
N PRO A 431 -6.03 -16.22 42.10
CA PRO A 431 -6.89 -15.25 42.75
C PRO A 431 -6.23 -13.87 42.95
N GLU A 432 -4.96 -13.84 43.33
CA GLU A 432 -4.21 -12.62 43.60
C GLU A 432 -4.04 -11.73 42.36
N ILE A 433 -3.92 -12.34 41.16
CA ILE A 433 -3.80 -11.59 39.91
C ILE A 433 -5.13 -10.88 39.60
N LEU A 434 -6.24 -11.62 39.74
CA LEU A 434 -7.57 -11.06 39.55
C LEU A 434 -7.86 -9.94 40.57
N ASP A 435 -7.49 -10.14 41.83
CA ASP A 435 -7.72 -9.17 42.91
C ASP A 435 -6.90 -7.89 42.70
N LYS A 436 -5.66 -7.99 42.20
CA LYS A 436 -4.84 -6.81 41.84
C LYS A 436 -5.49 -5.96 40.74
N GLU A 437 -5.97 -6.59 39.66
CA GLU A 437 -6.57 -5.86 38.55
C GLU A 437 -7.93 -5.26 38.90
N ILE A 438 -8.76 -6.01 39.65
CA ILE A 438 -10.00 -5.47 40.23
C ILE A 438 -9.69 -4.30 41.17
N GLY A 439 -8.65 -4.43 42.01
CA GLY A 439 -8.18 -3.37 42.89
C GLY A 439 -7.85 -2.08 42.13
N TYR A 440 -7.18 -2.16 40.98
CA TYR A 440 -6.95 -1.00 40.12
C TYR A 440 -8.25 -0.37 39.62
N ILE A 441 -9.22 -1.17 39.18
CA ILE A 441 -10.53 -0.67 38.72
C ILE A 441 -11.25 0.06 39.87
N LEU A 442 -11.24 -0.50 41.08
CA LEU A 442 -11.88 0.11 42.25
C LEU A 442 -11.20 1.41 42.71
N ARG A 443 -9.88 1.54 42.54
CA ARG A 443 -9.13 2.78 42.83
C ARG A 443 -9.61 3.99 42.02
N LEU A 444 -10.35 3.78 40.94
CA LEU A 444 -11.00 4.86 40.18
C LEU A 444 -12.19 5.49 40.92
N GLY A 445 -12.62 4.95 42.06
CA GLY A 445 -13.75 5.46 42.85
C GLY A 445 -15.08 4.75 42.58
N ILE A 446 -15.04 3.50 42.11
CA ILE A 446 -16.22 2.69 41.85
C ILE A 446 -16.73 2.08 43.16
N LYS A 447 -18.03 2.22 43.44
CA LYS A 447 -18.68 1.63 44.63
C LYS A 447 -19.08 0.19 44.35
N THR A 448 -19.16 -0.63 45.39
CA THR A 448 -19.50 -2.05 45.25
C THR A 448 -20.43 -2.52 46.35
N GLU A 449 -21.47 -3.25 45.98
CA GLU A 449 -22.45 -3.89 46.85
C GLU A 449 -22.38 -5.40 46.63
N LEU A 450 -21.77 -6.12 47.58
CA LEU A 450 -21.55 -7.57 47.50
C LEU A 450 -22.72 -8.34 48.11
N SER A 451 -22.89 -9.60 47.72
CA SER A 451 -24.00 -10.45 48.16
C SER A 451 -25.38 -9.84 47.90
N LYS A 452 -25.52 -9.04 46.84
CA LYS A 452 -26.78 -8.43 46.40
C LYS A 452 -27.18 -8.98 45.04
N ARG A 453 -28.31 -9.68 45.00
CA ARG A 453 -28.84 -10.34 43.79
C ARG A 453 -30.04 -9.57 43.24
N LEU A 454 -29.96 -9.20 41.96
CA LEU A 454 -31.07 -8.64 41.20
C LEU A 454 -32.25 -9.61 41.18
N GLY A 455 -33.46 -9.11 41.45
CA GLY A 455 -34.69 -9.90 41.54
C GLY A 455 -34.98 -10.51 42.92
N ARG A 456 -34.00 -10.50 43.84
CA ARG A 456 -34.17 -10.93 45.23
C ARG A 456 -34.00 -9.77 46.21
N ASP A 457 -32.89 -9.05 46.10
CA ASP A 457 -32.50 -8.01 47.06
C ASP A 457 -32.84 -6.59 46.57
N PHE A 458 -32.95 -6.40 45.25
CA PHE A 458 -33.33 -5.15 44.59
C PHE A 458 -33.91 -5.44 43.18
N THR A 459 -34.57 -4.45 42.56
CA THR A 459 -35.18 -4.56 41.23
C THR A 459 -34.69 -3.45 40.29
N LEU A 460 -35.01 -3.53 38.99
CA LEU A 460 -34.69 -2.45 38.04
C LEU A 460 -35.44 -1.15 38.40
N ASP A 461 -36.69 -1.27 38.87
CA ASP A 461 -37.50 -0.13 39.29
C ASP A 461 -36.92 0.54 40.54
N SER A 462 -36.45 -0.24 41.53
CA SER A 462 -35.83 0.33 42.74
C SER A 462 -34.55 1.11 42.42
N LEU A 463 -33.73 0.63 41.48
CA LEU A 463 -32.55 1.37 41.01
C LEU A 463 -32.94 2.70 40.33
N LYS A 464 -34.02 2.70 39.55
CA LYS A 464 -34.52 3.94 38.94
C LYS A 464 -34.99 4.94 40.00
N GLU A 465 -35.69 4.48 41.04
CA GLU A 465 -36.12 5.29 42.18
C GLU A 465 -34.93 5.85 43.00
N GLU A 466 -33.83 5.09 43.12
CA GLU A 466 -32.58 5.52 43.75
C GLU A 466 -31.75 6.53 42.92
N GLY A 467 -32.23 6.86 41.71
CA GLY A 467 -31.67 7.87 40.83
C GLY A 467 -30.58 7.35 39.87
N TYR A 468 -30.54 6.04 39.60
CA TYR A 468 -29.69 5.49 38.54
C TYR A 468 -30.29 5.80 37.17
N CYS A 469 -29.57 6.55 36.34
CA CYS A 469 -30.05 7.00 35.02
C CYS A 469 -29.92 5.93 33.92
N ALA A 470 -29.07 4.93 34.14
CA ALA A 470 -28.90 3.77 33.28
C ALA A 470 -28.44 2.54 34.09
N VAL A 471 -28.77 1.35 33.58
CA VAL A 471 -28.39 0.06 34.17
C VAL A 471 -27.70 -0.81 33.13
N PHE A 472 -26.59 -1.45 33.51
CA PHE A 472 -25.86 -2.41 32.69
C PHE A 472 -25.94 -3.82 33.28
N LEU A 473 -26.52 -4.76 32.54
CA LEU A 473 -26.72 -6.16 32.94
C LEU A 473 -25.60 -7.05 32.40
N ALA A 474 -24.79 -7.58 33.31
CA ALA A 474 -23.71 -8.54 33.05
C ALA A 474 -23.74 -9.70 34.04
N THR A 475 -24.93 -10.28 34.25
CA THR A 475 -25.21 -11.35 35.21
C THR A 475 -24.54 -12.70 34.87
N GLY A 476 -24.11 -12.89 33.63
CA GLY A 476 -23.41 -14.09 33.17
C GLY A 476 -24.25 -15.38 33.16
N ALA A 477 -23.62 -16.49 32.79
CA ALA A 477 -24.26 -17.82 32.71
C ALA A 477 -23.87 -18.69 33.92
N HIS A 478 -24.41 -18.38 35.09
CA HIS A 478 -24.00 -19.03 36.35
C HIS A 478 -24.70 -20.37 36.66
N LYS A 479 -25.62 -20.86 35.83
CA LYS A 479 -26.34 -22.14 36.01
C LYS A 479 -25.86 -23.18 35.00
N SER A 480 -25.84 -24.46 35.37
CA SER A 480 -25.57 -25.57 34.45
C SER A 480 -26.82 -26.01 33.68
N LEU A 481 -26.60 -26.69 32.54
CA LEU A 481 -27.62 -27.48 31.86
C LEU A 481 -27.64 -28.92 32.42
N ASP A 482 -28.83 -29.47 32.60
CA ASP A 482 -29.03 -30.86 33.00
C ASP A 482 -28.66 -31.81 31.85
N ILE A 483 -27.98 -32.93 32.15
CA ILE A 483 -27.47 -33.90 31.17
C ILE A 483 -28.63 -34.57 30.41
N ASN A 484 -29.77 -34.72 31.08
CA ASN A 484 -31.02 -35.32 30.60
C ASN A 484 -30.84 -36.77 30.12
N ILE A 485 -30.20 -37.61 30.95
CA ILE A 485 -30.05 -39.05 30.73
C ILE A 485 -30.74 -39.86 31.83
N THR A 486 -31.12 -41.10 31.52
CA THR A 486 -31.78 -42.01 32.47
C THR A 486 -30.90 -42.21 33.72
N GLY A 487 -31.48 -42.10 34.91
CA GLY A 487 -30.79 -42.25 36.19
C GLY A 487 -30.16 -40.97 36.77
N GLU A 488 -30.18 -39.83 36.07
CA GLU A 488 -29.54 -38.57 36.53
C GLU A 488 -30.06 -38.04 37.87
N LYS A 489 -31.36 -38.21 38.17
CA LYS A 489 -31.98 -37.76 39.42
C LYS A 489 -32.13 -38.87 40.47
N GLU A 490 -31.76 -40.10 40.12
CA GLU A 490 -32.00 -41.31 40.92
C GLU A 490 -30.81 -41.70 41.80
N TYR A 491 -29.59 -41.25 41.44
CA TYR A 491 -28.35 -41.64 42.09
C TYR A 491 -27.59 -40.44 42.66
N SER A 492 -26.98 -40.61 43.85
CA SER A 492 -26.01 -39.64 44.39
C SER A 492 -24.62 -39.81 43.75
N GLY A 493 -23.79 -38.75 43.81
CA GLY A 493 -22.45 -38.73 43.19
C GLY A 493 -22.40 -38.05 41.81
N ILE A 494 -23.45 -37.31 41.46
CA ILE A 494 -23.56 -36.56 40.21
C ILE A 494 -23.43 -35.07 40.53
N PHE A 495 -22.47 -34.41 39.90
CA PHE A 495 -22.13 -33.02 40.12
C PHE A 495 -22.27 -32.21 38.83
N ASN A 496 -22.59 -30.93 38.99
CA ASN A 496 -22.59 -29.96 37.91
C ASN A 496 -21.23 -29.24 37.84
N ALA A 497 -20.61 -29.17 36.67
CA ALA A 497 -19.26 -28.62 36.55
C ALA A 497 -19.13 -27.17 37.03
N VAL A 498 -20.14 -26.33 36.77
CA VAL A 498 -20.14 -24.92 37.22
C VAL A 498 -20.16 -24.81 38.74
N ASP A 499 -21.01 -25.60 39.41
CA ASP A 499 -21.14 -25.57 40.87
C ASP A 499 -19.91 -26.22 41.52
N PHE A 500 -19.43 -27.33 40.98
CA PHE A 500 -18.20 -27.98 41.41
C PHE A 500 -17.00 -27.03 41.36
N LEU A 501 -16.75 -26.38 40.21
CA LEU A 501 -15.65 -25.42 40.09
C LEU A 501 -15.84 -24.20 41.01
N ARG A 502 -17.08 -23.73 41.16
CA ARG A 502 -17.41 -22.62 42.06
C ARG A 502 -17.05 -22.95 43.51
N GLU A 503 -17.49 -24.10 44.01
CA GLU A 503 -17.22 -24.53 45.38
C GLU A 503 -15.72 -24.67 45.64
N ILE A 504 -14.99 -25.26 44.68
CA ILE A 504 -13.54 -25.42 44.77
C ILE A 504 -12.83 -24.05 44.82
N ASN A 505 -13.19 -23.13 43.93
CA ASN A 505 -12.62 -21.79 43.89
C ASN A 505 -13.04 -20.90 45.07
N LEU A 506 -14.12 -21.24 45.77
CA LEU A 506 -14.52 -20.61 47.03
C LEU A 506 -13.89 -21.26 48.27
N GLY A 507 -13.06 -22.29 48.09
CA GLY A 507 -12.22 -22.87 49.14
C GLY A 507 -12.57 -24.31 49.53
N SER A 508 -13.60 -24.93 48.94
CA SER A 508 -13.83 -26.36 49.11
C SER A 508 -12.66 -27.14 48.51
N ARG A 509 -12.26 -28.22 49.18
CA ARG A 509 -11.26 -29.18 48.67
C ARG A 509 -11.79 -30.61 48.77
N GLU A 510 -13.11 -30.76 48.73
CA GLU A 510 -13.76 -32.06 48.79
C GLU A 510 -13.53 -32.86 47.50
N ARG A 511 -13.11 -34.11 47.66
CA ARG A 511 -12.89 -35.03 46.53
C ARG A 511 -14.26 -35.58 46.07
N PRO A 512 -14.61 -35.45 44.78
CA PRO A 512 -15.92 -35.88 44.28
C PRO A 512 -16.10 -37.41 44.25
N GLY A 513 -15.01 -38.18 44.15
CA GLY A 513 -15.01 -39.65 44.09
C GLY A 513 -13.59 -40.20 43.83
N LYS A 514 -13.41 -41.52 43.72
CA LYS A 514 -12.12 -42.12 43.34
C LYS A 514 -11.96 -42.26 41.82
N ASN A 515 -13.03 -42.69 41.15
CA ASN A 515 -13.08 -42.98 39.72
C ASN A 515 -14.13 -42.08 39.08
N ILE A 516 -13.70 -41.04 38.37
CA ILE A 516 -14.60 -39.98 37.90
C ILE A 516 -14.75 -39.98 36.38
N ALA A 517 -16.00 -39.81 35.93
CA ALA A 517 -16.32 -39.51 34.54
C ALA A 517 -16.74 -38.04 34.40
N VAL A 518 -16.23 -37.34 33.40
CA VAL A 518 -16.60 -35.96 33.06
C VAL A 518 -17.21 -35.92 31.67
N ILE A 519 -18.48 -35.51 31.56
CA ILE A 519 -19.19 -35.45 30.28
C ILE A 519 -19.03 -34.05 29.69
N GLY A 520 -18.31 -33.95 28.57
CA GLY A 520 -18.12 -32.68 27.85
C GLY A 520 -16.80 -32.61 27.10
N GLY A 521 -16.63 -31.57 26.28
CA GLY A 521 -15.39 -31.35 25.52
C GLY A 521 -14.94 -29.89 25.46
N GLY A 522 -15.60 -28.99 26.19
CA GLY A 522 -15.20 -27.58 26.31
C GLY A 522 -14.20 -27.36 27.45
N ASN A 523 -13.69 -26.13 27.57
CA ASN A 523 -12.70 -25.77 28.61
C ASN A 523 -13.17 -26.14 30.03
N VAL A 524 -14.44 -25.90 30.37
CA VAL A 524 -15.02 -26.27 31.66
C VAL A 524 -14.89 -27.77 31.98
N ALA A 525 -15.06 -28.63 30.96
CA ALA A 525 -14.92 -30.08 31.15
C ALA A 525 -13.47 -30.46 31.44
N ILE A 526 -12.53 -29.85 30.73
CA ILE A 526 -11.10 -30.07 30.94
C ILE A 526 -10.66 -29.51 32.30
N ASP A 527 -11.11 -28.31 32.66
CA ASP A 527 -10.85 -27.68 33.95
C ASP A 527 -11.36 -28.56 35.11
N ALA A 528 -12.59 -29.06 35.02
CA ALA A 528 -13.17 -29.95 36.02
C ALA A 528 -12.40 -31.27 36.14
N ALA A 529 -11.99 -31.87 35.01
CA ALA A 529 -11.20 -33.10 35.01
C ALA A 529 -9.81 -32.89 35.65
N ARG A 530 -9.14 -31.80 35.30
CA ARG A 530 -7.83 -31.40 35.86
C ARG A 530 -7.91 -31.08 37.35
N ILE A 531 -9.01 -30.48 37.81
CA ILE A 531 -9.26 -30.25 39.24
C ILE A 531 -9.54 -31.56 39.98
N ALA A 532 -10.37 -32.44 39.42
CA ALA A 532 -10.61 -33.75 40.02
C ALA A 532 -9.29 -34.53 40.20
N LYS A 533 -8.39 -34.47 39.20
CA LYS A 533 -7.05 -35.06 39.31
C LYS A 533 -6.25 -34.49 40.48
N ARG A 534 -6.26 -33.16 40.66
CA ARG A 534 -5.59 -32.43 41.76
C ARG A 534 -6.17 -32.70 43.14
N LEU A 535 -7.46 -33.03 43.22
CA LEU A 535 -8.12 -33.47 44.46
C LEU A 535 -7.81 -34.94 44.81
N GLY A 536 -6.94 -35.59 44.03
CA GLY A 536 -6.46 -36.94 44.27
C GLY A 536 -7.33 -38.03 43.65
N CYS A 537 -8.19 -37.74 42.67
CA CYS A 537 -8.90 -38.78 41.93
C CYS A 537 -7.91 -39.72 41.22
N ASP A 538 -8.10 -41.03 41.38
CA ASP A 538 -7.16 -42.04 40.90
C ASP A 538 -7.27 -42.15 39.36
N PHE A 539 -8.50 -42.31 38.88
CA PHE A 539 -8.83 -42.41 37.47
C PHE A 539 -9.82 -41.32 37.06
N VAL A 540 -9.42 -40.48 36.10
CA VAL A 540 -10.24 -39.37 35.57
C VAL A 540 -10.45 -39.62 34.08
N THR A 541 -11.71 -39.75 33.65
CA THR A 541 -12.08 -39.99 32.26
C THR A 541 -13.00 -38.91 31.73
N VAL A 542 -12.59 -38.21 30.66
CA VAL A 542 -13.45 -37.28 29.91
C VAL A 542 -14.17 -38.05 28.81
N VAL A 543 -15.48 -37.92 28.73
CA VAL A 543 -16.34 -38.54 27.71
C VAL A 543 -16.79 -37.47 26.73
N TYR A 544 -16.34 -37.59 25.47
CA TYR A 544 -16.67 -36.63 24.41
C TYR A 544 -17.26 -37.32 23.19
N ARG A 545 -18.43 -36.82 22.77
CA ARG A 545 -19.24 -37.39 21.68
C ARG A 545 -18.69 -37.16 20.27
N ARG A 546 -17.53 -36.51 20.09
CA ARG A 546 -16.90 -36.27 18.77
C ARG A 546 -15.41 -36.59 18.82
N THR A 547 -14.67 -36.26 17.76
CA THR A 547 -13.21 -36.44 17.74
C THR A 547 -12.49 -35.25 18.38
N ARG A 548 -11.17 -35.36 18.56
CA ARG A 548 -10.32 -34.28 19.08
C ARG A 548 -10.47 -32.99 18.27
N ASN A 549 -10.61 -33.08 16.95
CA ASN A 549 -10.67 -31.90 16.07
C ASN A 549 -11.92 -31.03 16.30
N GLU A 550 -13.02 -31.63 16.76
CA GLU A 550 -14.24 -30.88 17.08
C GLU A 550 -14.33 -30.47 18.56
N MET A 551 -13.33 -30.76 19.40
CA MET A 551 -13.36 -30.32 20.81
C MET A 551 -13.29 -28.79 20.90
N PRO A 552 -14.22 -28.13 21.63
CA PRO A 552 -14.14 -26.69 21.84
C PRO A 552 -13.04 -26.24 22.80
N ALA A 553 -12.51 -27.13 23.64
CA ALA A 553 -11.41 -26.82 24.56
C ALA A 553 -10.15 -26.41 23.81
N TYR A 554 -9.33 -25.55 24.43
CA TYR A 554 -8.10 -25.09 23.80
C TYR A 554 -7.09 -26.23 23.66
N PRO A 555 -6.36 -26.34 22.52
CA PRO A 555 -5.43 -27.43 22.27
C PRO A 555 -4.41 -27.65 23.40
N GLU A 556 -3.85 -26.56 23.94
CA GLU A 556 -2.87 -26.61 25.03
C GLU A 556 -3.47 -27.18 26.33
N GLU A 557 -4.75 -26.93 26.60
CA GLU A 557 -5.43 -27.45 27.80
C GLU A 557 -5.72 -28.95 27.65
N ILE A 558 -6.03 -29.41 26.44
CA ILE A 558 -6.22 -30.83 26.13
C ILE A 558 -4.89 -31.59 26.29
N GLU A 559 -3.80 -31.01 25.78
CA GLU A 559 -2.46 -31.59 25.87
C GLU A 559 -1.98 -31.69 27.32
N ASP A 560 -2.19 -30.64 28.10
CA ASP A 560 -1.90 -30.63 29.52
C ASP A 560 -2.70 -31.68 30.29
N ALA A 561 -4.00 -31.83 29.99
CA ALA A 561 -4.84 -32.84 30.63
C ALA A 561 -4.34 -34.26 30.35
N LEU A 562 -3.97 -34.56 29.09
CA LEU A 562 -3.41 -35.86 28.71
C LEU A 562 -2.06 -36.11 29.40
N ALA A 563 -1.20 -35.09 29.51
CA ALA A 563 0.08 -35.17 30.20
C ALA A 563 -0.08 -35.43 31.71
N GLU A 564 -1.16 -34.92 32.33
CA GLU A 564 -1.53 -35.19 33.73
C GLU A 564 -2.16 -36.59 33.94
N GLY A 565 -2.25 -37.41 32.89
CA GLY A 565 -2.77 -38.78 32.94
C GLY A 565 -4.30 -38.88 32.87
N ILE A 566 -4.98 -37.81 32.43
CA ILE A 566 -6.44 -37.82 32.21
C ILE A 566 -6.75 -38.54 30.90
N LYS A 567 -7.66 -39.51 30.95
CA LYS A 567 -8.06 -40.26 29.75
C LYS A 567 -9.20 -39.55 29.04
N ILE A 568 -9.16 -39.46 27.71
CA ILE A 568 -10.26 -38.90 26.91
C ILE A 568 -10.84 -39.99 26.02
N HIS A 569 -12.12 -40.32 26.24
CA HIS A 569 -12.91 -41.20 25.39
C HIS A 569 -13.62 -40.38 24.32
N TYR A 570 -12.97 -40.28 23.15
CA TYR A 570 -13.56 -39.69 21.95
C TYR A 570 -14.69 -40.56 21.39
N LEU A 571 -15.51 -39.96 20.53
CA LEU A 571 -16.58 -40.64 19.81
C LEU A 571 -17.48 -41.47 20.74
N THR A 572 -17.77 -40.93 21.93
CA THR A 572 -18.52 -41.63 22.97
C THR A 572 -19.57 -40.70 23.57
N ALA A 573 -20.84 -41.12 23.59
CA ALA A 573 -21.95 -40.36 24.17
C ALA A 573 -22.56 -41.10 25.37
N PRO A 574 -22.91 -40.41 26.47
CA PRO A 574 -23.61 -41.01 27.58
C PRO A 574 -25.08 -41.26 27.23
N VAL A 575 -25.63 -42.40 27.66
CA VAL A 575 -27.05 -42.76 27.43
C VAL A 575 -27.80 -43.11 28.72
N GLY A 576 -27.09 -43.35 29.82
CA GLY A 576 -27.72 -43.59 31.12
C GLY A 576 -26.70 -43.81 32.23
N ILE A 577 -27.20 -43.80 33.46
CA ILE A 577 -26.42 -44.00 34.68
C ILE A 577 -26.84 -45.31 35.33
N ILE A 578 -25.87 -46.05 35.85
CA ILE A 578 -26.11 -47.26 36.66
C ILE A 578 -25.59 -47.04 38.08
N GLY A 579 -26.28 -47.64 39.05
CA GLY A 579 -25.90 -47.50 40.45
C GLY A 579 -26.41 -48.65 41.32
N GLU A 580 -25.76 -48.83 42.46
CA GLU A 580 -26.12 -49.79 43.49
C GLU A 580 -26.52 -49.05 44.77
N LYS A 581 -27.62 -49.46 45.42
CA LYS A 581 -28.11 -48.89 46.70
C LYS A 581 -28.28 -47.36 46.69
N GLY A 582 -28.63 -46.76 45.54
CA GLY A 582 -28.85 -45.31 45.41
C GLY A 582 -27.58 -44.49 45.14
N SER A 583 -26.41 -45.13 45.00
CA SER A 583 -25.15 -44.48 44.62
C SER A 583 -24.71 -44.90 43.22
N LEU A 584 -24.14 -43.95 42.46
CA LEU A 584 -23.54 -44.17 41.16
C LEU A 584 -22.42 -45.24 41.23
N SER A 585 -22.43 -46.20 40.30
CA SER A 585 -21.34 -47.19 40.11
C SER A 585 -20.80 -47.25 38.68
N GLY A 586 -21.48 -46.62 37.70
CA GLY A 586 -20.98 -46.52 36.34
C GLY A 586 -21.81 -45.65 35.40
N LEU A 587 -21.21 -45.28 34.27
CA LEU A 587 -21.82 -44.50 33.20
C LEU A 587 -22.00 -45.38 31.95
N LYS A 588 -23.26 -45.63 31.56
CA LYS A 588 -23.60 -46.33 30.32
C LYS A 588 -23.41 -45.38 29.13
N CYS A 589 -22.55 -45.78 28.20
CA CYS A 589 -22.19 -45.02 27.02
C CYS A 589 -22.50 -45.81 25.73
N ILE A 590 -22.61 -45.08 24.62
CA ILE A 590 -22.69 -45.63 23.27
C ILE A 590 -21.58 -45.02 22.41
N LYS A 591 -21.05 -45.78 21.44
CA LYS A 591 -20.13 -45.20 20.45
C LYS A 591 -20.90 -44.29 19.49
N THR A 592 -20.19 -43.31 18.96
CA THR A 592 -20.72 -42.37 17.98
C THR A 592 -19.80 -42.28 16.78
N GLU A 593 -20.33 -41.89 15.63
CA GLU A 593 -19.58 -41.52 14.44
C GLU A 593 -19.92 -40.08 14.00
N LEU A 594 -19.11 -39.51 13.11
CA LEU A 594 -19.30 -38.14 12.64
C LEU A 594 -20.28 -38.12 11.44
N GLY A 595 -21.49 -37.63 11.68
CA GLY A 595 -22.48 -37.32 10.63
C GLY A 595 -22.20 -35.99 9.93
N ALA A 596 -23.22 -35.43 9.27
CA ALA A 596 -23.13 -34.14 8.58
C ALA A 596 -22.78 -32.98 9.55
N PRO A 597 -22.09 -31.91 9.09
CA PRO A 597 -21.88 -30.70 9.87
C PRO A 597 -23.20 -30.05 10.32
N ASP A 598 -23.23 -29.53 11.55
CA ASP A 598 -24.29 -28.66 12.06
C ASP A 598 -24.09 -27.21 11.60
N GLY A 599 -25.00 -26.31 11.98
CA GLY A 599 -24.94 -24.89 11.61
C GLY A 599 -23.71 -24.13 12.14
N SER A 600 -22.91 -24.74 13.03
CA SER A 600 -21.61 -24.22 13.48
C SER A 600 -20.43 -24.79 12.68
N GLY A 601 -20.69 -25.61 11.66
CA GLY A 601 -19.69 -26.32 10.87
C GLY A 601 -19.14 -27.59 11.53
N ARG A 602 -19.53 -27.88 12.79
CA ARG A 602 -19.06 -29.08 13.52
C ARG A 602 -19.89 -30.29 13.15
N ARG A 603 -19.26 -31.42 12.87
CA ARG A 603 -19.96 -32.66 12.51
C ARG A 603 -20.86 -33.16 13.64
N ARG A 604 -22.10 -33.51 13.32
CA ARG A 604 -23.06 -34.04 14.30
C ARG A 604 -22.63 -35.44 14.75
N PRO A 605 -22.70 -35.75 16.05
CA PRO A 605 -22.45 -37.09 16.54
C PRO A 605 -23.67 -37.98 16.26
N VAL A 606 -23.47 -39.12 15.61
CA VAL A 606 -24.51 -40.12 15.30
C VAL A 606 -24.23 -41.36 16.13
N PRO A 607 -25.16 -41.83 16.99
CA PRO A 607 -24.97 -43.07 17.75
C PRO A 607 -24.81 -44.29 16.84
N VAL A 608 -23.91 -45.20 17.22
CA VAL A 608 -23.74 -46.50 16.57
C VAL A 608 -24.55 -47.53 17.36
N GLU A 609 -25.68 -47.97 16.83
CA GLU A 609 -26.57 -48.93 17.52
C GLU A 609 -25.84 -50.25 17.85
N GLY A 610 -26.09 -50.82 19.04
CA GLY A 610 -25.47 -52.06 19.50
C GLY A 610 -24.03 -51.92 20.03
N SER A 611 -23.53 -50.69 20.17
CA SER A 611 -22.18 -50.39 20.66
C SER A 611 -22.12 -49.95 22.13
N GLU A 612 -23.14 -50.29 22.92
CA GLU A 612 -23.25 -49.86 24.31
C GLU A 612 -22.19 -50.53 25.20
N PHE A 613 -21.58 -49.73 26.09
CA PHE A 613 -20.62 -50.21 27.07
C PHE A 613 -20.70 -49.37 28.35
N ILE A 614 -20.09 -49.86 29.42
CA ILE A 614 -20.08 -49.20 30.73
C ILE A 614 -18.68 -48.66 31.00
N ILE A 615 -18.60 -47.40 31.45
CA ILE A 615 -17.42 -46.83 32.07
C ILE A 615 -17.65 -46.86 33.58
N GLU A 616 -16.86 -47.64 34.31
CA GLU A 616 -16.95 -47.72 35.78
C GLU A 616 -16.52 -46.38 36.41
N CYS A 617 -17.38 -45.80 37.25
CA CYS A 617 -17.12 -44.55 37.94
C CYS A 617 -18.01 -44.43 39.19
N ASP A 618 -17.47 -43.85 40.25
CA ASP A 618 -18.19 -43.56 41.50
C ASP A 618 -18.60 -42.08 41.61
N ALA A 619 -18.17 -41.24 40.65
CA ALA A 619 -18.58 -39.85 40.52
C ALA A 619 -18.75 -39.44 39.05
N LEU A 620 -19.70 -38.54 38.78
CA LEU A 620 -19.98 -37.99 37.45
C LEU A 620 -20.02 -36.47 37.49
N ILE A 621 -19.36 -35.80 36.55
CA ILE A 621 -19.46 -34.34 36.38
C ILE A 621 -20.06 -34.02 35.01
N GLY A 622 -21.21 -33.35 35.00
CA GLY A 622 -21.84 -32.81 33.81
C GLY A 622 -21.27 -31.45 33.39
N ALA A 623 -20.65 -31.37 32.21
CA ALA A 623 -20.06 -30.15 31.63
C ALA A 623 -20.57 -29.89 30.20
N ILE A 624 -21.89 -29.97 30.01
CA ILE A 624 -22.54 -29.91 28.68
C ILE A 624 -23.05 -28.52 28.27
N GLY A 625 -22.89 -27.52 29.12
CA GLY A 625 -23.21 -26.12 28.82
C GLY A 625 -23.64 -25.34 30.07
N GLN A 626 -23.80 -24.03 29.89
CA GLN A 626 -24.24 -23.12 30.94
C GLN A 626 -25.44 -22.30 30.44
N ARG A 627 -26.27 -21.83 31.35
CA ARG A 627 -27.43 -20.96 31.09
C ARG A 627 -27.48 -19.81 32.08
N MET A 628 -28.20 -18.77 31.70
CA MET A 628 -28.47 -17.61 32.55
C MET A 628 -29.50 -17.97 33.62
N ASP A 629 -29.46 -17.24 34.74
CA ASP A 629 -30.55 -17.23 35.71
C ASP A 629 -31.63 -16.24 35.26
N VAL A 630 -32.72 -16.75 34.69
CA VAL A 630 -33.85 -15.98 34.14
C VAL A 630 -35.07 -15.94 35.06
N ASP A 631 -35.01 -16.61 36.22
CA ASP A 631 -36.17 -16.80 37.11
C ASP A 631 -36.77 -15.47 37.57
N TRP A 632 -35.93 -14.43 37.73
CA TRP A 632 -36.36 -13.08 38.10
C TRP A 632 -36.97 -12.26 36.96
N VAL A 633 -36.66 -12.60 35.71
CA VAL A 633 -37.22 -11.95 34.52
C VAL A 633 -38.66 -12.42 34.32
N ALA A 634 -38.93 -13.71 34.54
CA ALA A 634 -40.27 -14.29 34.45
C ALA A 634 -41.23 -13.82 35.57
N ALA A 635 -40.68 -13.27 36.66
CA ALA A 635 -41.44 -12.85 37.85
C ALA A 635 -41.81 -11.33 37.87
N GLY A 636 -41.44 -10.54 36.84
CA GLY A 636 -41.69 -9.08 36.83
C GLY A 636 -41.43 -8.37 35.48
N ASN A 637 -41.36 -7.03 35.49
CA ASN A 637 -41.09 -6.14 34.34
C ASN A 637 -39.61 -6.18 33.86
N GLY A 638 -39.06 -7.38 33.60
CA GLY A 638 -37.70 -7.55 33.09
C GLY A 638 -37.57 -7.30 31.57
N PRO A 639 -36.34 -7.25 31.03
CA PRO A 639 -36.12 -7.14 29.60
C PRO A 639 -36.55 -8.40 28.82
N ASP A 640 -36.84 -8.23 27.53
CA ASP A 640 -37.23 -9.33 26.64
C ASP A 640 -36.13 -10.39 26.55
N LEU A 641 -36.53 -11.66 26.46
CA LEU A 641 -35.62 -12.79 26.31
C LEU A 641 -35.65 -13.34 24.89
N THR A 642 -34.51 -13.87 24.44
CA THR A 642 -34.41 -14.67 23.22
C THR A 642 -34.95 -16.09 23.45
N PRO A 643 -35.21 -16.89 22.39
CA PRO A 643 -35.57 -18.29 22.54
C PRO A 643 -34.53 -19.19 23.22
N ARG A 644 -33.34 -18.66 23.54
CA ARG A 644 -32.27 -19.37 24.26
C ARG A 644 -32.16 -18.94 25.73
N ASP A 645 -33.16 -18.24 26.26
CA ASP A 645 -33.17 -17.70 27.62
C ASP A 645 -31.97 -16.76 27.91
N THR A 646 -31.60 -15.94 26.93
CA THR A 646 -30.63 -14.83 27.05
C THR A 646 -31.31 -13.49 26.79
N PHE A 647 -30.73 -12.35 27.20
CA PHE A 647 -31.34 -11.04 26.94
C PHE A 647 -31.39 -10.72 25.45
N ALA A 648 -32.57 -10.32 24.96
CA ALA A 648 -32.73 -9.75 23.63
C ALA A 648 -32.25 -8.30 23.63
N VAL A 649 -31.31 -8.00 22.72
CA VAL A 649 -30.72 -6.67 22.58
C VAL A 649 -30.61 -6.26 21.13
N ASN A 650 -30.52 -4.96 20.88
CA ASN A 650 -30.05 -4.43 19.60
C ASN A 650 -28.60 -4.91 19.36
N PRO A 651 -28.30 -5.54 18.21
CA PRO A 651 -26.99 -6.17 17.98
C PRO A 651 -25.82 -5.18 17.89
N GLN A 652 -26.08 -3.90 17.60
CA GLN A 652 -25.04 -2.87 17.49
C GLN A 652 -24.86 -2.08 18.79
N THR A 653 -25.96 -1.71 19.45
CA THR A 653 -25.93 -0.85 20.64
C THR A 653 -25.98 -1.62 21.95
N LEU A 654 -26.40 -2.89 21.91
CA LEU A 654 -26.61 -3.74 23.08
C LEU A 654 -27.66 -3.21 24.07
N GLN A 655 -28.53 -2.32 23.59
CA GLN A 655 -29.71 -1.84 24.31
C GLN A 655 -30.78 -2.92 24.34
N THR A 656 -31.40 -3.12 25.51
CA THR A 656 -32.52 -4.06 25.70
C THR A 656 -33.86 -3.46 25.24
N SER A 657 -34.97 -4.19 25.44
CA SER A 657 -36.32 -3.64 25.26
C SER A 657 -36.66 -2.48 26.22
N ILE A 658 -35.89 -2.32 27.31
CA ILE A 658 -36.05 -1.21 28.26
C ILE A 658 -35.01 -0.12 27.92
N PRO A 659 -35.41 1.13 27.57
CA PRO A 659 -34.50 2.12 26.99
C PRO A 659 -33.26 2.48 27.83
N HIS A 660 -33.39 2.49 29.16
CA HIS A 660 -32.28 2.81 30.08
C HIS A 660 -31.48 1.59 30.53
N VAL A 661 -31.74 0.41 29.96
CA VAL A 661 -31.12 -0.86 30.33
C VAL A 661 -30.36 -1.44 29.14
N PHE A 662 -29.11 -1.80 29.37
CA PHE A 662 -28.19 -2.38 28.39
C PHE A 662 -27.66 -3.70 28.93
N ALA A 663 -27.37 -4.67 28.07
CA ALA A 663 -26.88 -5.97 28.50
C ALA A 663 -25.73 -6.45 27.63
N ALA A 664 -24.75 -7.15 28.20
CA ALA A 664 -23.65 -7.72 27.44
C ALA A 664 -23.00 -8.95 28.10
N GLY A 665 -22.06 -9.57 27.39
CA GLY A 665 -21.37 -10.78 27.83
C GLY A 665 -22.26 -12.01 27.71
N ASP A 666 -21.98 -13.04 28.52
CA ASP A 666 -22.66 -14.34 28.44
C ASP A 666 -24.18 -14.25 28.65
N ALA A 667 -24.65 -13.21 29.33
CA ALA A 667 -26.08 -12.93 29.51
C ALA A 667 -26.81 -12.62 28.20
N VAL A 668 -26.11 -12.23 27.14
CA VAL A 668 -26.66 -11.94 25.80
C VAL A 668 -26.30 -13.04 24.81
N THR A 669 -25.01 -13.38 24.73
CA THR A 669 -24.49 -14.31 23.70
C THR A 669 -24.59 -15.78 24.09
N GLY A 670 -24.85 -16.08 25.36
CA GLY A 670 -24.44 -17.35 25.96
C GLY A 670 -22.92 -17.40 26.20
N PRO A 671 -22.40 -18.51 26.76
CA PRO A 671 -20.98 -18.64 27.13
C PRO A 671 -20.04 -18.30 25.97
N ALA A 672 -19.28 -17.21 26.14
CA ALA A 672 -18.32 -16.70 25.18
C ALA A 672 -16.92 -16.63 25.80
N SER A 673 -15.92 -16.21 25.01
CA SER A 673 -14.59 -15.97 25.56
C SER A 673 -14.53 -14.67 26.36
N VAL A 674 -13.61 -14.59 27.31
CA VAL A 674 -13.42 -13.40 28.16
C VAL A 674 -13.19 -12.13 27.33
N ILE A 675 -12.43 -12.24 26.23
CA ILE A 675 -12.12 -11.09 25.35
C ILE A 675 -13.35 -10.59 24.59
N GLU A 676 -14.30 -11.47 24.24
CA GLU A 676 -15.58 -11.09 23.62
C GLU A 676 -16.48 -10.38 24.64
N ALA A 677 -16.50 -10.84 25.89
CA ALA A 677 -17.23 -10.16 26.97
C ALA A 677 -16.69 -8.75 27.24
N VAL A 678 -15.36 -8.57 27.25
CA VAL A 678 -14.71 -7.24 27.33
C VAL A 678 -15.13 -6.36 26.15
N ALA A 679 -15.06 -6.90 24.93
CA ALA A 679 -15.46 -6.17 23.72
C ALA A 679 -16.93 -5.71 23.78
N ALA A 680 -17.83 -6.61 24.19
CA ALA A 680 -19.25 -6.32 24.32
C ALA A 680 -19.52 -5.28 25.40
N GLY A 681 -18.87 -5.38 26.57
CA GLY A 681 -18.98 -4.38 27.63
C GLY A 681 -18.57 -2.98 27.16
N ARG A 682 -17.44 -2.87 26.44
CA ARG A 682 -16.98 -1.57 25.89
C ARG A 682 -17.96 -0.99 24.86
N ARG A 683 -18.50 -1.82 23.96
CA ARG A 683 -19.52 -1.37 22.98
C ARG A 683 -20.77 -0.83 23.66
N ALA A 684 -21.27 -1.55 24.65
CA ALA A 684 -22.46 -1.14 25.41
C ALA A 684 -22.24 0.19 26.12
N VAL A 685 -21.06 0.44 26.72
CA VAL A 685 -20.76 1.71 27.38
C VAL A 685 -20.82 2.90 26.41
N GLU A 686 -20.36 2.74 25.17
CA GLU A 686 -20.43 3.82 24.19
C GLU A 686 -21.89 4.14 23.82
N ALA A 687 -22.74 3.12 23.65
CA ALA A 687 -24.17 3.32 23.45
C ALA A 687 -24.87 3.93 24.69
N MET A 688 -24.56 3.44 25.89
CA MET A 688 -25.06 3.99 27.15
C MET A 688 -24.71 5.47 27.31
N HIS A 689 -23.48 5.85 27.00
CA HIS A 689 -23.03 7.24 27.09
C HIS A 689 -23.84 8.15 26.17
N ARG A 690 -24.07 7.72 24.93
CA ARG A 690 -24.88 8.44 23.93
C ARG A 690 -26.33 8.57 24.38
N TYR A 691 -26.90 7.49 24.91
CA TYR A 691 -28.25 7.50 25.49
C TYR A 691 -28.38 8.53 26.63
N ILE A 692 -27.44 8.53 27.59
CA ILE A 692 -27.46 9.47 28.72
C ILE A 692 -27.32 10.93 28.24
N ASN A 693 -26.58 11.17 27.14
CA ASN A 693 -26.44 12.49 26.53
C ASN A 693 -27.62 12.88 25.60
N GLY A 694 -28.63 12.02 25.43
CA GLY A 694 -29.80 12.29 24.58
C GLY A 694 -29.57 12.14 23.08
N GLU A 695 -28.53 11.41 22.66
CA GLU A 695 -28.26 11.13 21.24
C GLU A 695 -29.17 10.01 20.69
N ASN A 696 -29.45 10.04 19.38
CA ASN A 696 -30.27 9.03 18.71
C ASN A 696 -29.48 7.71 18.49
N LEU A 697 -29.88 6.65 19.20
CA LEU A 697 -29.22 5.35 19.12
C LEU A 697 -29.51 4.56 17.84
N ASP A 698 -30.66 4.77 17.19
CA ASP A 698 -30.99 4.07 15.95
C ASP A 698 -30.11 4.56 14.79
N GLU A 699 -29.89 5.87 14.70
CA GLU A 699 -28.95 6.47 13.76
C GLU A 699 -27.51 5.98 14.03
N TYR A 700 -27.12 5.90 15.29
CA TYR A 700 -25.81 5.35 15.67
C TYR A 700 -25.67 3.87 15.28
N ALA A 701 -26.71 3.06 15.51
CA ALA A 701 -26.73 1.65 15.12
C ALA A 701 -26.59 1.48 13.60
N GLN A 702 -27.32 2.27 12.81
CA GLN A 702 -27.22 2.28 11.35
C GLN A 702 -25.81 2.67 10.89
N LYS A 703 -25.21 3.70 11.51
CA LYS A 703 -23.84 4.13 11.19
C LYS A 703 -22.80 3.03 11.46
N ILE A 704 -22.94 2.28 12.56
CA ILE A 704 -22.07 1.14 12.83
C ILE A 704 -22.30 0.02 11.80
N ALA A 705 -23.56 -0.25 11.44
CA ALA A 705 -23.89 -1.31 10.49
C ALA A 705 -23.30 -1.08 9.08
N VAL A 706 -23.06 0.18 8.70
CA VAL A 706 -22.50 0.59 7.40
C VAL A 706 -20.99 0.86 7.47
N SER A 707 -20.33 0.63 8.62
CA SER A 707 -18.89 0.90 8.75
C SER A 707 -18.07 0.04 7.79
N GLU A 708 -17.06 0.64 7.16
CA GLU A 708 -16.20 -0.03 6.19
C GLU A 708 -15.51 -1.29 6.75
N VAL A 709 -15.36 -2.28 5.88
CA VAL A 709 -14.60 -3.50 6.18
C VAL A 709 -13.13 -3.11 6.42
N PRO A 710 -12.46 -3.69 7.45
CA PRO A 710 -11.04 -3.44 7.66
C PRO A 710 -10.21 -3.70 6.40
N GLY A 711 -9.36 -2.75 6.02
CA GLY A 711 -8.48 -2.89 4.86
C GLY A 711 -7.39 -3.97 5.04
N SER A 712 -6.80 -4.39 3.92
CA SER A 712 -5.79 -5.46 3.84
C SER A 712 -4.46 -5.01 3.21
N ASN A 713 -4.23 -3.71 3.05
CA ASN A 713 -2.97 -3.15 2.56
C ASN A 713 -1.96 -3.10 3.71
N TRP A 714 -1.24 -4.21 3.91
CA TRP A 714 -0.17 -4.37 4.90
C TRP A 714 1.21 -4.31 4.26
N GLN A 715 2.25 -4.17 5.09
CA GLN A 715 3.64 -4.30 4.65
C GLN A 715 3.88 -5.68 4.00
N GLU A 716 4.62 -5.69 2.89
CA GLU A 716 5.06 -6.94 2.24
C GLU A 716 6.08 -7.66 3.11
N ILE A 717 6.04 -9.00 3.09
CA ILE A 717 6.99 -9.81 3.84
C ILE A 717 8.25 -9.97 2.97
N PRO A 718 9.43 -9.54 3.43
CA PRO A 718 10.65 -9.71 2.65
C PRO A 718 10.95 -11.20 2.39
N GLU A 719 11.36 -11.55 1.17
CA GLU A 719 11.64 -12.94 0.80
C GLU A 719 12.78 -13.58 1.63
N ASN A 720 13.73 -12.75 2.08
CA ASN A 720 14.94 -13.17 2.80
C ASN A 720 14.79 -13.17 4.33
N ILE A 721 13.57 -13.13 4.86
CA ILE A 721 13.39 -13.10 6.32
C ILE A 721 13.79 -14.44 6.95
N SER A 722 14.68 -14.40 7.95
CA SER A 722 15.13 -15.61 8.63
C SER A 722 14.05 -16.19 9.54
N GLY A 723 13.87 -17.51 9.45
CA GLY A 723 13.03 -18.26 10.36
C GLY A 723 13.62 -18.26 11.78
N ALA A 724 12.79 -17.99 12.79
CA ALA A 724 13.16 -18.01 14.19
C ALA A 724 12.16 -18.87 14.98
N LYS A 725 12.68 -19.70 15.91
CA LYS A 725 11.83 -20.52 16.77
C LYS A 725 11.01 -19.63 17.70
N ARG A 726 9.72 -19.96 17.83
CA ARG A 726 8.83 -19.30 18.80
C ARG A 726 9.25 -19.61 20.23
N ALA A 727 9.32 -18.58 21.06
CA ALA A 727 9.57 -18.76 22.49
C ALA A 727 8.45 -19.58 23.14
N GLN A 728 8.83 -20.52 24.02
CA GLN A 728 7.91 -21.35 24.79
C GLN A 728 8.02 -20.99 26.26
N PRO A 729 6.89 -20.76 26.97
CA PRO A 729 6.93 -20.43 28.39
C PRO A 729 7.38 -21.65 29.21
N ALA A 730 7.95 -21.40 30.39
CA ALA A 730 8.30 -22.48 31.30
C ALA A 730 7.05 -23.01 32.00
N HIS A 731 6.92 -24.32 32.12
CA HIS A 731 5.82 -24.98 32.83
C HIS A 731 6.36 -25.93 33.91
N LEU A 732 5.58 -26.14 34.97
CA LEU A 732 5.83 -27.20 35.95
C LEU A 732 5.86 -28.58 35.28
N ALA A 733 6.50 -29.58 35.88
CA ALA A 733 6.45 -30.95 35.39
C ALA A 733 5.03 -31.53 35.55
N ALA A 734 4.59 -32.41 34.66
CA ALA A 734 3.21 -32.96 34.70
C ALA A 734 2.85 -33.65 36.02
N SER A 735 3.83 -34.33 36.64
CA SER A 735 3.70 -34.94 37.98
C SER A 735 3.46 -33.92 39.09
N GLU A 736 3.98 -32.70 38.94
CA GLU A 736 3.78 -31.62 39.90
C GLU A 736 2.47 -30.88 39.62
N ARG A 737 2.15 -30.60 38.35
CA ARG A 737 0.89 -29.94 37.94
C ARG A 737 -0.34 -30.66 38.50
N SER A 738 -0.31 -31.99 38.50
CA SER A 738 -1.40 -32.84 38.98
C SER A 738 -1.54 -32.87 40.51
N ALA A 739 -0.62 -32.26 41.27
CA ALA A 739 -0.61 -32.27 42.73
C ALA A 739 -0.78 -30.88 43.38
N VAL A 740 -0.72 -29.80 42.60
CA VAL A 740 -0.79 -28.42 43.12
C VAL A 740 -1.89 -27.60 42.47
N PHE A 741 -2.43 -26.66 43.24
CA PHE A 741 -3.39 -25.64 42.76
C PHE A 741 -2.71 -24.33 42.37
N SER A 742 -1.39 -24.22 42.56
CA SER A 742 -0.61 -23.05 42.14
C SER A 742 -0.52 -22.96 40.61
N GLU A 743 -0.20 -21.76 40.13
CA GLU A 743 -0.06 -21.49 38.71
C GLU A 743 0.96 -22.42 38.03
N VAL A 744 0.56 -23.06 36.91
CA VAL A 744 1.39 -24.09 36.24
C VAL A 744 2.30 -23.56 35.14
N ASN A 745 2.02 -22.37 34.62
CA ASN A 745 2.79 -21.70 33.58
C ASN A 745 3.50 -20.51 34.24
N HIS A 746 4.82 -20.39 34.10
CA HIS A 746 5.64 -19.31 34.70
C HIS A 746 5.90 -18.13 33.75
N GLY A 747 5.32 -18.14 32.54
CA GLY A 747 5.48 -17.07 31.54
C GLY A 747 6.88 -17.03 30.92
N PHE A 748 7.25 -15.86 30.39
CA PHE A 748 8.55 -15.61 29.78
C PHE A 748 9.52 -14.92 30.73
N SER A 749 10.81 -15.23 30.57
CA SER A 749 11.87 -14.33 31.01
C SER A 749 11.87 -13.03 30.18
N GLU A 750 12.54 -12.00 30.68
CA GLU A 750 12.67 -10.73 29.97
C GLU A 750 13.39 -10.87 28.62
N GLU A 751 14.42 -11.70 28.57
CA GLU A 751 15.15 -12.01 27.33
C GLU A 751 14.25 -12.71 26.31
N GLN A 752 13.50 -13.74 26.75
CA GLN A 752 12.55 -14.46 25.89
C GLN A 752 11.47 -13.52 25.35
N ALA A 753 10.91 -12.65 26.19
CA ALA A 753 9.88 -11.70 25.79
C ALA A 753 10.39 -10.69 24.75
N ARG A 754 11.59 -10.13 24.93
CA ARG A 754 12.18 -9.19 23.98
C ARG A 754 12.53 -9.86 22.65
N GLN A 755 13.10 -11.07 22.70
CA GLN A 755 13.42 -11.85 21.49
C GLN A 755 12.15 -12.20 20.70
N GLU A 756 11.11 -12.68 21.40
CA GLU A 756 9.84 -13.05 20.78
C GLU A 756 9.11 -11.83 20.19
N ALA A 757 9.13 -10.69 20.89
CA ALA A 757 8.60 -9.44 20.38
C ALA A 757 9.35 -8.95 19.12
N GLY A 758 10.68 -9.15 19.08
CA GLY A 758 11.54 -8.80 17.94
C GLY A 758 11.25 -9.56 16.65
N ARG A 759 10.49 -10.68 16.73
CA ARG A 759 10.04 -11.43 15.54
C ARG A 759 8.86 -10.76 14.80
N CYS A 760 8.24 -9.73 15.37
CA CYS A 760 7.09 -9.06 14.78
C CYS A 760 7.40 -8.43 13.41
N LEU A 761 6.55 -8.69 12.41
CA LEU A 761 6.73 -8.22 11.02
C LEU A 761 6.31 -6.77 10.76
N ASN A 762 5.82 -6.06 11.79
CA ASN A 762 5.33 -4.69 11.64
C ASN A 762 4.28 -4.49 10.54
N CYS A 763 3.29 -5.39 10.41
CA CYS A 763 2.33 -5.38 9.30
C CYS A 763 1.65 -4.03 9.01
N GLY A 764 1.40 -3.20 10.03
CA GLY A 764 0.83 -1.84 9.87
C GLY A 764 1.85 -0.72 9.58
N THR A 765 3.14 -1.05 9.43
CA THR A 765 4.30 -0.15 9.52
C THR A 765 4.28 0.61 10.84
N CYS A 766 3.56 1.74 10.93
CA CYS A 766 3.27 2.39 12.19
C CYS A 766 2.46 1.46 13.12
N SER A 767 2.95 1.26 14.34
CA SER A 767 2.29 0.44 15.35
C SER A 767 1.20 1.17 16.14
N GLU A 768 0.89 2.43 15.81
CA GLU A 768 -0.07 3.29 16.54
C GLU A 768 0.15 3.30 18.08
N CYS A 769 1.39 3.16 18.55
CA CYS A 769 1.71 3.19 19.99
C CYS A 769 1.56 4.57 20.66
N MET A 770 1.33 5.62 19.87
CA MET A 770 1.10 7.01 20.29
C MET A 770 2.24 7.68 21.07
N GLU A 771 3.38 7.02 21.27
CA GLU A 771 4.56 7.62 21.93
C GLU A 771 5.06 8.89 21.22
N CYS A 772 5.00 8.91 19.89
CA CYS A 772 5.36 10.09 19.10
C CYS A 772 4.47 11.30 19.42
N VAL A 773 3.18 11.09 19.71
CA VAL A 773 2.24 12.15 20.08
C VAL A 773 2.59 12.73 21.45
N LYS A 774 2.93 11.86 22.42
CA LYS A 774 3.27 12.25 23.80
C LYS A 774 4.47 13.20 23.85
N VAL A 775 5.50 12.95 23.03
CA VAL A 775 6.74 13.76 23.01
C VAL A 775 6.67 14.98 22.08
N CYS A 776 5.60 15.12 21.28
CA CYS A 776 5.48 16.23 20.33
C CYS A 776 4.97 17.51 21.01
N GLU A 777 5.89 18.34 21.50
CA GLU A 777 5.56 19.61 22.17
C GLU A 777 4.74 20.56 21.28
N ALA A 778 5.06 20.61 19.98
CA ALA A 778 4.35 21.44 19.00
C ALA A 778 2.92 20.94 18.68
N LYS A 779 2.54 19.73 19.14
CA LYS A 779 1.25 19.08 18.85
C LYS A 779 0.93 18.99 17.36
N ALA A 780 1.96 18.74 16.55
CA ALA A 780 1.87 18.66 15.10
C ALA A 780 1.33 17.31 14.59
N ILE A 781 1.42 16.24 15.38
CA ILE A 781 1.05 14.88 14.95
C ILE A 781 -0.46 14.66 15.06
N ASP A 782 -1.06 14.12 14.01
CA ASP A 782 -2.47 13.82 13.90
C ASP A 782 -2.71 12.52 13.11
N HIS A 783 -2.92 11.41 13.83
CA HIS A 783 -3.17 10.09 13.27
C HIS A 783 -4.53 9.94 12.57
N THR A 784 -5.41 10.95 12.69
CA THR A 784 -6.76 10.98 12.07
C THR A 784 -6.78 11.70 10.72
N MET A 785 -5.64 12.24 10.28
CA MET A 785 -5.54 12.94 9.01
C MET A 785 -5.92 12.04 7.83
N GLU A 786 -6.84 12.54 7.00
CA GLU A 786 -7.29 11.86 5.78
C GLU A 786 -6.61 12.43 4.52
N ALA A 787 -6.62 11.64 3.44
CA ALA A 787 -6.17 12.12 2.14
C ALA A 787 -7.05 13.27 1.65
N LYS A 788 -6.46 14.24 0.95
CA LYS A 788 -7.20 15.37 0.37
C LYS A 788 -7.09 15.35 -1.13
N GLU A 789 -8.22 15.60 -1.80
CA GLU A 789 -8.24 15.89 -3.23
C GLU A 789 -8.18 17.40 -3.45
N ILE A 790 -7.30 17.83 -4.35
CA ILE A 790 -7.08 19.23 -4.70
C ILE A 790 -7.26 19.32 -6.21
N GLU A 791 -8.15 20.20 -6.65
CA GLU A 791 -8.31 20.52 -8.07
C GLU A 791 -7.62 21.86 -8.36
N VAL A 792 -6.80 21.90 -9.42
CA VAL A 792 -6.12 23.12 -9.87
C VAL A 792 -6.27 23.29 -11.38
N LYS A 793 -6.29 24.55 -11.82
CA LYS A 793 -6.30 24.92 -13.24
C LYS A 793 -4.91 25.43 -13.64
N VAL A 794 -4.39 24.92 -14.76
CA VAL A 794 -3.07 25.30 -15.28
C VAL A 794 -3.09 25.38 -16.81
N GLY A 795 -2.25 26.23 -17.39
CA GLY A 795 -2.17 26.39 -18.85
C GLY A 795 -1.24 25.38 -19.51
N SER A 796 -0.22 24.93 -18.79
CA SER A 796 0.73 23.94 -19.28
C SER A 796 1.29 23.08 -18.15
N ILE A 797 1.87 21.94 -18.53
CA ILE A 797 2.38 20.92 -17.61
C ILE A 797 3.79 20.51 -18.06
N ILE A 798 4.73 20.39 -17.12
CA ILE A 798 6.07 19.85 -17.33
C ILE A 798 6.20 18.54 -16.55
N ILE A 799 6.48 17.45 -17.23
CA ILE A 799 6.73 16.13 -16.63
C ILE A 799 8.23 15.99 -16.40
N ALA A 800 8.61 15.76 -15.14
CA ALA A 800 9.98 15.65 -14.66
C ALA A 800 10.13 14.52 -13.61
N THR A 801 9.49 13.38 -13.86
CA THR A 801 9.33 12.26 -12.90
C THR A 801 10.60 11.45 -12.63
N GLY A 802 11.70 11.72 -13.33
CA GLY A 802 12.98 11.04 -13.13
C GLY A 802 13.03 9.65 -13.77
N TYR A 803 13.71 8.72 -13.10
CA TYR A 803 14.04 7.38 -13.60
C TYR A 803 14.05 6.36 -12.45
N ASP A 804 14.13 5.06 -12.77
CA ASP A 804 14.45 4.00 -11.81
C ASP A 804 15.78 3.32 -12.17
N LEU A 805 16.51 2.81 -11.17
CA LEU A 805 17.66 1.95 -11.42
C LEU A 805 17.16 0.52 -11.69
N MET A 806 17.65 -0.11 -12.75
CA MET A 806 17.36 -1.50 -13.07
C MET A 806 17.77 -2.41 -11.90
N ASP A 807 16.86 -3.30 -11.49
CA ASP A 807 17.14 -4.38 -10.56
C ASP A 807 18.00 -5.45 -11.26
N PRO A 808 19.26 -5.67 -10.85
CA PRO A 808 20.14 -6.63 -11.50
C PRO A 808 19.94 -8.07 -10.99
N THR A 809 18.99 -8.33 -10.07
CA THR A 809 18.70 -9.68 -9.55
C THR A 809 18.45 -10.74 -10.64
N PRO A 810 17.76 -10.45 -11.77
CA PRO A 810 17.62 -11.41 -12.86
C PRO A 810 18.95 -11.82 -13.53
N MET A 811 20.00 -10.99 -13.44
CA MET A 811 21.33 -11.24 -14.00
C MET A 811 22.17 -12.10 -13.05
N LYS A 812 21.77 -13.36 -12.87
CA LYS A 812 22.36 -14.30 -11.90
C LYS A 812 23.89 -14.41 -12.00
N GLN A 813 24.47 -14.24 -13.19
CA GLN A 813 25.91 -14.29 -13.41
C GLN A 813 26.69 -13.20 -12.65
N PHE A 814 26.04 -12.12 -12.20
CA PHE A 814 26.69 -11.09 -11.39
C PHE A 814 26.48 -11.28 -9.88
N GLY A 815 25.66 -12.25 -9.47
CA GLY A 815 25.48 -12.65 -8.08
C GLY A 815 24.89 -11.58 -7.15
N TYR A 816 24.21 -10.56 -7.69
CA TYR A 816 23.47 -9.60 -6.86
C TYR A 816 22.37 -10.29 -6.06
N GLY A 817 22.18 -9.89 -4.79
CA GLY A 817 21.27 -10.55 -3.85
C GLY A 817 21.74 -11.92 -3.33
N THR A 818 22.75 -12.53 -3.96
CA THR A 818 23.34 -13.82 -3.54
C THR A 818 24.66 -13.62 -2.80
N TYR A 819 25.56 -12.81 -3.37
CA TYR A 819 26.85 -12.49 -2.78
C TYR A 819 26.74 -11.20 -1.97
N PRO A 820 27.19 -11.19 -0.70
CA PRO A 820 26.92 -10.09 0.22
C PRO A 820 27.64 -8.78 -0.12
N ASN A 821 28.73 -8.85 -0.90
CA ASN A 821 29.59 -7.71 -1.24
C ASN A 821 29.48 -7.30 -2.73
N VAL A 822 28.37 -7.65 -3.37
CA VAL A 822 27.98 -7.13 -4.69
C VAL A 822 26.93 -6.05 -4.46
N PHE A 823 27.27 -4.81 -4.81
CA PHE A 823 26.41 -3.64 -4.61
C PHE A 823 25.98 -3.03 -5.94
N THR A 824 24.80 -2.44 -5.99
CA THR A 824 24.40 -1.57 -7.10
C THR A 824 25.11 -0.21 -7.02
N SER A 825 25.10 0.53 -8.13
CA SER A 825 25.64 1.89 -8.17
C SER A 825 24.98 2.85 -7.16
N LEU A 826 23.69 2.71 -6.87
CA LEU A 826 22.98 3.59 -5.93
C LEU A 826 23.22 3.18 -4.48
N GLU A 827 23.30 1.87 -4.18
CA GLU A 827 23.77 1.38 -2.88
C GLU A 827 25.18 1.91 -2.56
N PHE A 828 26.08 1.88 -3.54
CA PHE A 828 27.43 2.43 -3.38
C PHE A 828 27.43 3.93 -3.07
N GLU A 829 26.54 4.72 -3.70
CA GLU A 829 26.36 6.15 -3.37
C GLU A 829 25.97 6.33 -1.92
N ARG A 830 25.03 5.51 -1.42
CA ARG A 830 24.58 5.58 -0.03
C ARG A 830 25.70 5.18 0.94
N LEU A 831 26.54 4.21 0.62
CA LEU A 831 27.73 3.87 1.41
C LEU A 831 28.76 5.02 1.45
N SER A 832 28.96 5.70 0.31
CA SER A 832 29.91 6.81 0.22
C SER A 832 29.38 8.10 0.87
N ASN A 833 28.07 8.32 0.87
CA ASN A 833 27.46 9.57 1.33
C ASN A 833 27.65 9.79 2.83
N ALA A 834 28.12 10.98 3.22
CA ALA A 834 28.33 11.36 4.63
C ALA A 834 27.07 11.27 5.51
N THR A 835 25.88 11.44 4.91
CA THR A 835 24.57 11.29 5.56
C THR A 835 23.93 9.91 5.32
N GLY A 836 24.65 9.00 4.67
CA GLY A 836 24.24 7.63 4.45
C GLY A 836 24.44 6.73 5.69
N PRO A 837 24.02 5.45 5.60
CA PRO A 837 23.95 4.54 6.75
C PRO A 837 25.31 4.22 7.39
N THR A 838 26.41 4.41 6.66
CA THR A 838 27.78 4.17 7.16
C THR A 838 28.53 5.46 7.50
N GLY A 839 27.86 6.61 7.50
CA GLY A 839 28.48 7.92 7.76
C GLY A 839 29.55 8.28 6.73
N GLY A 840 29.39 7.82 5.49
CA GLY A 840 30.30 8.05 4.36
C GLY A 840 31.52 7.14 4.30
N LYS A 841 31.55 6.08 5.12
CA LYS A 841 32.60 5.05 5.06
C LYS A 841 32.18 3.96 4.06
N ILE A 842 33.05 3.69 3.08
CA ILE A 842 32.85 2.60 2.12
C ILE A 842 33.24 1.29 2.80
N LEU A 843 32.23 0.49 3.17
CA LEU A 843 32.38 -0.74 3.95
C LEU A 843 31.83 -1.96 3.20
N ILE A 844 32.41 -3.13 3.49
CA ILE A 844 31.94 -4.45 3.06
C ILE A 844 31.28 -5.20 4.23
N ARG A 845 30.41 -6.15 3.89
CA ARG A 845 29.73 -7.03 4.83
C ARG A 845 30.67 -8.14 5.32
N ASN A 846 30.58 -8.46 6.60
CA ASN A 846 31.20 -9.64 7.21
C ASN A 846 30.34 -10.91 7.02
N GLU A 847 30.76 -12.04 7.59
CA GLU A 847 30.03 -13.33 7.56
C GLU A 847 28.63 -13.26 8.20
N LYS A 848 28.38 -12.28 9.08
CA LYS A 848 27.08 -12.01 9.70
C LYS A 848 26.21 -11.02 8.91
N GLY A 849 26.71 -10.50 7.78
CA GLY A 849 26.02 -9.53 6.93
C GLY A 849 26.19 -8.05 7.33
N GLU A 850 27.03 -7.75 8.33
CA GLU A 850 27.20 -6.41 8.89
C GLU A 850 28.33 -5.62 8.19
N LEU A 851 28.08 -4.36 7.86
CA LEU A 851 29.03 -3.45 7.22
C LEU A 851 30.10 -3.00 8.23
N THR A 852 31.32 -3.54 8.14
CA THR A 852 32.32 -3.39 9.22
C THR A 852 33.73 -3.04 8.77
N LYS A 853 34.19 -3.57 7.61
CA LYS A 853 35.57 -3.43 7.14
C LYS A 853 35.61 -2.63 5.83
N THR A 854 36.70 -1.91 5.56
CA THR A 854 36.94 -1.30 4.25
C THR A 854 37.47 -2.32 3.23
N PRO A 855 37.14 -2.18 1.92
CA PRO A 855 37.66 -3.07 0.89
C PRO A 855 39.13 -2.73 0.53
N ALA A 856 39.98 -3.73 0.36
CA ALA A 856 41.34 -3.56 -0.16
C ALA A 856 41.39 -3.61 -1.70
N SER A 857 40.43 -4.28 -2.33
CA SER A 857 40.25 -4.26 -3.79
C SER A 857 38.78 -4.22 -4.23
N VAL A 858 38.50 -3.47 -5.29
CA VAL A 858 37.14 -3.24 -5.81
C VAL A 858 37.09 -3.44 -7.32
N ALA A 859 36.08 -4.16 -7.82
CA ALA A 859 35.74 -4.21 -9.24
C ALA A 859 34.49 -3.38 -9.54
N ILE A 860 34.57 -2.49 -10.51
CA ILE A 860 33.45 -1.68 -11.01
C ILE A 860 33.08 -2.19 -12.40
N LEU A 861 31.84 -2.65 -12.55
CA LEU A 861 31.34 -3.29 -13.77
C LEU A 861 30.44 -2.33 -14.54
N HIS A 862 30.84 -1.96 -15.75
CA HIS A 862 30.05 -1.10 -16.62
C HIS A 862 28.96 -1.88 -17.37
N CYS A 863 27.98 -1.15 -17.89
CA CYS A 863 26.98 -1.68 -18.81
C CYS A 863 26.21 -2.89 -18.26
N VAL A 864 25.91 -2.90 -16.96
CA VAL A 864 25.07 -3.95 -16.35
C VAL A 864 23.62 -3.67 -16.78
N GLY A 865 23.09 -4.50 -17.69
CA GLY A 865 21.75 -4.35 -18.26
C GLY A 865 21.59 -3.27 -19.34
N SER A 866 22.61 -2.45 -19.59
CA SER A 866 22.65 -1.49 -20.72
C SER A 866 23.52 -2.03 -21.85
N ARG A 867 23.20 -1.66 -23.10
CA ARG A 867 23.85 -2.19 -24.31
C ARG A 867 23.83 -3.72 -24.30
N ASP A 868 22.69 -4.29 -23.92
CA ASP A 868 22.47 -5.72 -23.76
C ASP A 868 21.15 -6.10 -24.43
N VAL A 869 21.20 -6.91 -25.47
CA VAL A 869 20.01 -7.34 -26.25
C VAL A 869 19.01 -8.16 -25.45
N ASN A 870 19.43 -8.74 -24.31
CA ASN A 870 18.54 -9.48 -23.42
C ASN A 870 17.77 -8.57 -22.46
N TYR A 871 18.20 -7.31 -22.35
CA TYR A 871 17.63 -6.31 -21.44
C TYR A 871 17.43 -5.01 -22.23
N HIS A 872 18.34 -4.03 -22.11
CA HIS A 872 18.24 -2.76 -22.82
C HIS A 872 19.34 -2.57 -23.85
N GLU A 873 18.96 -2.44 -25.12
CA GLU A 873 19.90 -2.19 -26.22
C GLU A 873 20.54 -0.78 -26.16
N TYR A 874 19.91 0.15 -25.44
CA TYR A 874 20.40 1.53 -25.32
C TYR A 874 21.53 1.66 -24.28
N CYS A 875 22.21 2.81 -24.32
CA CYS A 875 23.22 3.18 -23.33
C CYS A 875 22.61 4.11 -22.27
N SER A 876 22.87 3.85 -20.99
CA SER A 876 22.42 4.70 -19.88
C SER A 876 23.15 6.05 -19.75
N ARG A 877 24.11 6.34 -20.65
CA ARG A 877 24.89 7.60 -20.81
C ARG A 877 25.75 8.06 -19.63
N VAL A 878 25.36 7.82 -18.39
CA VAL A 878 26.02 8.36 -17.18
C VAL A 878 26.90 7.35 -16.46
N CYS A 879 26.77 6.05 -16.77
CA CYS A 879 27.41 4.97 -16.02
C CYS A 879 28.93 4.99 -16.05
N CYS A 880 29.54 5.33 -17.19
CA CYS A 880 30.98 5.49 -17.26
C CYS A 880 31.47 6.61 -16.34
N MET A 881 30.73 7.71 -16.26
CA MET A 881 31.16 8.87 -15.47
C MET A 881 30.99 8.69 -13.97
N TYR A 882 29.89 8.08 -13.51
CA TYR A 882 29.80 7.77 -12.08
C TYR A 882 30.76 6.65 -11.68
N ALA A 883 31.14 5.73 -12.59
CA ALA A 883 32.16 4.72 -12.31
C ALA A 883 33.55 5.35 -12.07
N LEU A 884 33.93 6.34 -12.89
CA LEU A 884 35.12 7.16 -12.65
C LEU A 884 35.03 7.94 -11.34
N LYS A 885 33.85 8.47 -11.03
CA LYS A 885 33.61 9.13 -9.74
C LYS A 885 33.80 8.17 -8.57
N TYR A 886 33.28 6.95 -8.66
CA TYR A 886 33.43 5.93 -7.61
C TYR A 886 34.88 5.52 -7.46
N THR A 887 35.59 5.33 -8.56
CA THR A 887 37.04 5.11 -8.57
C THR A 887 37.77 6.17 -7.75
N HIS A 888 37.54 7.44 -8.06
CA HIS A 888 38.15 8.55 -7.33
C HIS A 888 37.79 8.53 -5.83
N LEU A 889 36.49 8.37 -5.52
CA LEU A 889 35.98 8.34 -4.15
C LEU A 889 36.57 7.19 -3.32
N ILE A 890 36.79 6.01 -3.93
CA ILE A 890 37.44 4.87 -3.26
C ILE A 890 38.88 5.24 -2.88
N LYS A 891 39.64 5.80 -3.83
CA LYS A 891 41.02 6.23 -3.58
C LYS A 891 41.10 7.33 -2.51
N GLU A 892 40.20 8.30 -2.56
CA GLU A 892 40.14 9.42 -1.62
C GLU A 892 39.76 8.97 -0.19
N LYS A 893 38.74 8.12 -0.05
CA LYS A 893 38.15 7.79 1.26
C LYS A 893 38.68 6.52 1.90
N VAL A 894 39.08 5.53 1.11
CA VAL A 894 39.62 4.26 1.62
C VAL A 894 41.13 4.31 1.69
N GLY A 895 41.77 4.85 0.66
CA GLY A 895 43.21 5.02 0.58
C GLY A 895 43.74 4.83 -0.84
N HIS A 896 44.85 5.51 -1.16
CA HIS A 896 45.44 5.45 -2.50
C HIS A 896 45.98 4.05 -2.86
N ASP A 897 46.29 3.22 -1.87
CA ASP A 897 46.76 1.84 -2.03
C ASP A 897 45.63 0.86 -2.39
N THR A 898 44.36 1.24 -2.24
CA THR A 898 43.23 0.38 -2.60
C THR A 898 43.23 0.09 -4.10
N VAL A 899 43.18 -1.17 -4.49
CA VAL A 899 43.26 -1.56 -5.91
C VAL A 899 41.87 -1.49 -6.53
N VAL A 900 41.70 -0.65 -7.55
CA VAL A 900 40.43 -0.50 -8.27
C VAL A 900 40.58 -1.03 -9.69
N TYR A 901 39.64 -1.89 -10.10
CA TYR A 901 39.51 -2.41 -11.46
C TYR A 901 38.22 -1.89 -12.08
N ASP A 902 38.34 -1.20 -13.21
CA ASP A 902 37.23 -0.64 -13.97
C ASP A 902 37.06 -1.44 -15.27
N PHE A 903 35.99 -2.25 -15.33
CA PHE A 903 35.70 -3.14 -16.45
C PHE A 903 34.70 -2.50 -17.41
N TYR A 904 35.14 -2.21 -18.63
CA TYR A 904 34.37 -1.42 -19.60
C TYR A 904 34.41 -1.99 -21.02
N ILE A 905 33.44 -1.58 -21.85
CA ILE A 905 33.45 -1.83 -23.31
C ILE A 905 34.06 -0.60 -24.02
N ASP A 906 33.46 0.57 -23.76
CA ASP A 906 33.91 1.88 -24.23
C ASP A 906 33.74 2.89 -23.07
N GLN A 907 34.73 3.78 -22.85
CA GLN A 907 34.58 4.90 -21.93
C GLN A 907 33.87 6.05 -22.63
N ARG A 908 32.64 6.36 -22.22
CA ARG A 908 31.78 7.38 -22.87
C ARG A 908 31.85 8.72 -22.16
N CYS A 909 33.02 9.35 -22.20
CA CYS A 909 33.35 10.60 -21.51
C CYS A 909 33.11 11.84 -22.40
N TYR A 910 31.87 12.06 -22.86
CA TYR A 910 31.57 13.03 -23.94
C TYR A 910 31.31 14.48 -23.46
N GLY A 911 31.09 14.71 -22.17
CA GLY A 911 30.80 16.04 -21.60
C GLY A 911 32.05 16.89 -21.39
N LYS A 912 31.86 18.19 -21.11
CA LYS A 912 32.98 19.10 -20.81
C LYS A 912 33.68 18.67 -19.52
N GLY A 913 34.98 18.43 -19.59
CA GLY A 913 35.79 17.99 -18.43
C GLY A 913 35.74 16.47 -18.17
N TYR A 914 35.02 15.69 -18.99
CA TYR A 914 34.76 14.28 -18.69
C TYR A 914 35.97 13.41 -19.06
N GLU A 915 36.59 13.68 -20.21
CA GLU A 915 37.81 13.01 -20.66
C GLU A 915 39.00 13.36 -19.77
N GLU A 916 39.09 14.62 -19.32
CA GLU A 916 40.11 15.05 -18.36
C GLU A 916 39.94 14.34 -17.01
N PHE A 917 38.69 14.12 -16.58
CA PHE A 917 38.40 13.36 -15.38
C PHE A 917 38.76 11.87 -15.54
N TYR A 918 38.55 11.29 -16.71
CA TYR A 918 39.03 9.94 -17.02
C TYR A 918 40.56 9.83 -16.91
N ARG A 919 41.31 10.76 -17.52
CA ARG A 919 42.78 10.79 -17.43
C ARG A 919 43.26 10.92 -15.99
N ARG A 920 42.60 11.77 -15.20
CA ARG A 920 42.91 11.90 -13.77
C ARG A 920 42.77 10.56 -13.05
N CYS A 921 41.72 9.79 -13.29
CA CYS A 921 41.57 8.46 -12.67
C CYS A 921 42.64 7.45 -13.14
N GLN A 922 43.17 7.61 -14.36
CA GLN A 922 44.34 6.83 -14.82
C GLN A 922 45.61 7.22 -14.04
N GLU A 923 45.85 8.52 -13.84
CA GLU A 923 46.96 9.05 -13.06
C GLU A 923 46.88 8.64 -11.58
N GLU A 924 45.67 8.46 -11.04
CA GLU A 924 45.41 7.94 -9.68
C GLU A 924 45.67 6.42 -9.54
N GLY A 925 46.11 5.75 -10.62
CA GLY A 925 46.54 4.35 -10.59
C GLY A 925 45.40 3.33 -10.67
N THR A 926 44.34 3.66 -11.40
CA THR A 926 43.20 2.75 -11.64
C THR A 926 43.49 1.77 -12.77
N ASN A 927 43.11 0.50 -12.59
CA ASN A 927 43.29 -0.52 -13.62
C ASN A 927 42.06 -0.56 -14.53
N PHE A 928 42.16 0.06 -15.70
CA PHE A 928 41.12 0.00 -16.72
C PHE A 928 41.27 -1.26 -17.57
N VAL A 929 40.28 -2.14 -17.51
CA VAL A 929 40.22 -3.39 -18.27
C VAL A 929 39.15 -3.27 -19.35
N ARG A 930 39.58 -3.30 -20.62
CA ARG A 930 38.62 -3.30 -21.74
C ARG A 930 38.07 -4.70 -21.95
N GLY A 931 37.01 -5.01 -21.22
CA GLY A 931 36.33 -6.29 -21.22
C GLY A 931 35.03 -6.24 -20.41
N LYS A 932 33.91 -6.70 -20.99
CA LYS A 932 32.67 -6.92 -20.23
C LYS A 932 32.88 -8.14 -19.34
N VAL A 933 32.60 -8.01 -18.05
CA VAL A 933 32.66 -9.15 -17.11
C VAL A 933 31.61 -10.17 -17.53
N ALA A 934 32.03 -11.42 -17.64
CA ALA A 934 31.17 -12.56 -17.96
C ALA A 934 30.44 -13.07 -16.72
N GLU A 935 31.16 -13.18 -15.59
CA GLU A 935 30.65 -13.76 -14.35
C GLU A 935 31.39 -13.19 -13.12
N ILE A 936 30.65 -13.07 -12.01
CA ILE A 936 31.18 -12.96 -10.65
C ILE A 936 31.00 -14.31 -9.96
N THR A 937 32.07 -14.85 -9.37
CA THR A 937 32.03 -16.10 -8.60
C THR A 937 32.82 -15.97 -7.30
N ASN A 938 32.57 -16.83 -6.33
CA ASN A 938 33.40 -16.99 -5.13
C ASN A 938 34.20 -18.30 -5.14
N GLN A 939 34.22 -19.02 -6.27
CA GLN A 939 34.97 -20.26 -6.43
C GLN A 939 36.44 -19.98 -6.75
N ALA A 940 37.30 -20.17 -5.74
CA ALA A 940 38.74 -20.04 -5.86
C ALA A 940 39.36 -21.24 -6.60
N ILE A 941 40.18 -20.97 -7.61
CA ILE A 941 41.02 -21.94 -8.33
C ILE A 941 42.50 -21.73 -7.96
N LYS A 942 42.85 -20.54 -7.45
CA LYS A 942 44.20 -20.19 -7.02
C LYS A 942 44.21 -19.74 -5.55
N PRO A 943 45.33 -19.88 -4.84
CA PRO A 943 45.43 -19.45 -3.44
C PRO A 943 45.09 -17.97 -3.22
N GLU A 944 45.44 -17.07 -4.15
CA GLU A 944 45.13 -15.65 -4.05
C GLU A 944 43.63 -15.30 -4.20
N GLU A 945 42.80 -16.27 -4.63
CA GLU A 945 41.35 -16.11 -4.81
C GLU A 945 40.54 -16.54 -3.57
N GLU A 946 41.16 -17.22 -2.61
CA GLU A 946 40.48 -17.75 -1.43
C GLU A 946 39.82 -16.62 -0.60
N GLY A 947 38.53 -16.78 -0.30
CA GLY A 947 37.76 -15.83 0.50
C GLY A 947 37.38 -14.51 -0.21
N LYS A 948 37.60 -14.39 -1.53
CA LYS A 948 37.29 -13.19 -2.33
C LYS A 948 36.18 -13.44 -3.35
N LEU A 949 35.65 -12.36 -3.92
CA LEU A 949 34.86 -12.40 -5.15
C LEU A 949 35.81 -12.36 -6.34
N ILE A 950 35.51 -13.09 -7.41
CA ILE A 950 36.36 -13.19 -8.60
C ILE A 950 35.56 -12.64 -9.79
N ALA A 951 36.04 -11.55 -10.39
CA ALA A 951 35.52 -11.04 -11.65
C ALA A 951 36.22 -11.74 -12.82
N ILE A 952 35.44 -12.46 -13.63
CA ILE A 952 35.94 -13.18 -14.81
C ILE A 952 35.59 -12.37 -16.06
N ALA A 953 36.61 -11.92 -16.80
CA ALA A 953 36.43 -11.13 -18.01
C ALA A 953 37.52 -11.45 -19.04
N GLU A 954 37.28 -11.17 -20.31
CA GLU A 954 38.33 -11.13 -21.32
C GLU A 954 38.91 -9.71 -21.40
N ASP A 955 40.22 -9.56 -21.22
CA ASP A 955 40.89 -8.33 -21.63
C ASP A 955 41.06 -8.35 -23.15
N THR A 956 40.18 -7.63 -23.84
CA THR A 956 40.12 -7.62 -25.30
C THR A 956 41.33 -6.95 -25.95
N LEU A 957 42.09 -6.14 -25.20
CA LEU A 957 43.33 -5.53 -25.71
C LEU A 957 44.51 -6.51 -25.65
N LEU A 958 44.46 -7.47 -24.72
CA LEU A 958 45.47 -8.50 -24.56
C LEU A 958 45.07 -9.87 -25.13
N GLY A 959 43.80 -10.05 -25.51
CA GLY A 959 43.25 -11.31 -26.04
C GLY A 959 43.32 -12.47 -25.04
N ARG A 960 43.17 -12.20 -23.74
CA ARG A 960 43.27 -13.22 -22.68
C ARG A 960 42.18 -13.09 -21.63
N VAL A 961 41.75 -14.24 -21.10
CA VAL A 961 40.82 -14.29 -19.97
C VAL A 961 41.56 -13.92 -18.68
N LEU A 962 40.99 -12.99 -17.93
CA LEU A 962 41.40 -12.56 -16.61
C LEU A 962 40.45 -13.12 -15.56
N ARG A 963 41.02 -13.48 -14.41
CA ARG A 963 40.31 -13.77 -13.16
C ARG A 963 40.86 -12.80 -12.12
N VAL A 964 40.04 -11.86 -11.67
CA VAL A 964 40.48 -10.76 -10.81
C VAL A 964 39.82 -10.88 -9.43
N PRO A 965 40.58 -11.26 -8.38
CA PRO A 965 40.04 -11.37 -7.03
C PRO A 965 39.88 -10.00 -6.35
N VAL A 966 38.67 -9.69 -5.91
CA VAL A 966 38.25 -8.43 -5.29
C VAL A 966 37.43 -8.65 -4.02
N ASP A 967 37.46 -7.67 -3.12
CA ASP A 967 36.68 -7.71 -1.87
C ASP A 967 35.26 -7.16 -2.08
N MET A 968 35.08 -6.28 -3.06
CA MET A 968 33.81 -5.62 -3.38
C MET A 968 33.58 -5.57 -4.90
N VAL A 969 32.33 -5.75 -5.33
CA VAL A 969 31.89 -5.52 -6.71
C VAL A 969 30.82 -4.44 -6.72
N VAL A 970 30.94 -3.47 -7.64
CA VAL A 970 29.94 -2.41 -7.86
C VAL A 970 29.36 -2.55 -9.26
N LEU A 971 28.04 -2.74 -9.35
CA LEU A 971 27.29 -2.91 -10.59
C LEU A 971 26.78 -1.56 -11.08
N CYS A 972 27.26 -1.13 -12.24
CA CYS A 972 26.75 0.06 -12.91
C CYS A 972 25.49 -0.31 -13.72
N SER A 973 24.39 -0.55 -13.00
CA SER A 973 23.09 -0.96 -13.54
C SER A 973 22.48 0.08 -14.47
N ALA A 974 21.62 -0.39 -15.39
CA ALA A 974 20.93 0.45 -16.34
C ALA A 974 19.98 1.45 -15.65
N ILE A 975 19.81 2.61 -16.28
CA ILE A 975 18.74 3.55 -16.00
C ILE A 975 17.52 3.12 -16.83
N GLU A 976 16.37 3.02 -16.18
CA GLU A 976 15.09 2.67 -16.78
C GLU A 976 14.08 3.80 -16.58
N ALA A 977 13.07 3.84 -17.43
CA ALA A 977 11.89 4.63 -17.14
C ALA A 977 11.28 4.17 -15.81
N ARG A 978 10.65 5.10 -15.09
CA ARG A 978 9.97 4.78 -13.83
C ARG A 978 8.98 3.62 -14.03
N ARG A 979 8.86 2.72 -13.06
CA ARG A 979 7.92 1.56 -13.13
C ARG A 979 6.46 1.98 -13.43
N ASP A 980 6.06 3.18 -13.02
CA ASP A 980 4.74 3.77 -13.25
C ASP A 980 4.65 4.67 -14.51
N ALA A 981 5.68 4.71 -15.37
CA ALA A 981 5.72 5.60 -16.55
C ALA A 981 4.56 5.39 -17.53
N ASN A 982 4.05 4.15 -17.69
CA ASN A 982 2.89 3.89 -18.54
C ASN A 982 1.61 4.51 -17.97
N GLU A 983 1.39 4.40 -16.65
CA GLU A 983 0.24 5.01 -15.97
C GLU A 983 0.31 6.53 -16.03
N VAL A 984 1.49 7.09 -15.74
CA VAL A 984 1.75 8.54 -15.89
C VAL A 984 1.51 8.99 -17.34
N GLY A 985 2.01 8.24 -18.33
CA GLY A 985 1.76 8.50 -19.74
C GLY A 985 0.27 8.55 -20.09
N ARG A 986 -0.54 7.64 -19.53
CA ARG A 986 -2.00 7.66 -19.69
C ARG A 986 -2.64 8.89 -19.06
N ILE A 987 -2.26 9.24 -17.84
CA ILE A 987 -2.80 10.40 -17.11
C ILE A 987 -2.54 11.69 -17.89
N PHE A 988 -1.33 11.88 -18.42
CA PHE A 988 -0.94 13.11 -19.11
C PHE A 988 -1.14 13.05 -20.64
N GLY A 989 -1.57 11.92 -21.19
CA GLY A 989 -1.69 11.71 -22.63
C GLY A 989 -0.35 11.72 -23.37
N VAL A 990 0.72 11.22 -22.76
CA VAL A 990 2.07 11.18 -23.33
C VAL A 990 2.44 9.74 -23.70
N ASN A 991 2.96 9.56 -24.92
CA ASN A 991 3.39 8.25 -25.42
C ASN A 991 4.78 7.87 -24.89
N LEU A 992 5.03 6.57 -24.77
CA LEU A 992 6.36 6.04 -24.51
C LEU A 992 7.07 5.70 -25.82
N GLY A 993 8.40 5.84 -25.84
CA GLY A 993 9.28 5.36 -26.90
C GLY A 993 9.49 3.85 -26.81
N ALA A 994 10.21 3.30 -27.79
CA ALA A 994 10.58 1.87 -27.79
C ALA A 994 11.56 1.51 -26.66
N ASP A 995 12.24 2.51 -26.09
CA ASP A 995 13.11 2.43 -24.92
C ASP A 995 12.37 2.56 -23.59
N GLY A 996 11.04 2.73 -23.61
CA GLY A 996 10.19 2.82 -22.43
C GLY A 996 10.13 4.21 -21.78
N PHE A 997 10.94 5.18 -22.21
CA PHE A 997 10.90 6.57 -21.72
C PHE A 997 9.81 7.39 -22.43
N PHE A 998 9.50 8.60 -21.93
CA PHE A 998 8.55 9.48 -22.60
C PHE A 998 9.08 9.98 -23.94
N LEU A 999 8.24 9.85 -24.98
CA LEU A 999 8.57 10.18 -26.35
C LEU A 999 8.39 11.68 -26.62
N GLU A 1000 9.45 12.35 -27.06
CA GLU A 1000 9.37 13.72 -27.55
C GLU A 1000 8.67 13.84 -28.92
N GLU A 1001 8.20 15.03 -29.26
CA GLU A 1001 7.56 15.33 -30.55
C GLU A 1001 8.53 15.10 -31.73
N HIS A 1002 9.76 15.59 -31.57
CA HIS A 1002 10.83 15.37 -32.55
C HIS A 1002 12.22 15.51 -31.89
N PRO A 1003 13.16 14.57 -32.09
CA PRO A 1003 14.44 14.52 -31.38
C PRO A 1003 15.30 15.79 -31.47
N LYS A 1004 15.10 16.62 -32.51
CA LYS A 1004 15.88 17.85 -32.75
C LYS A 1004 15.07 19.13 -32.78
N LEU A 1005 13.78 19.06 -33.13
CA LEU A 1005 12.97 20.25 -33.41
C LEU A 1005 11.97 20.54 -32.28
N GLY A 1006 11.54 19.49 -31.58
CA GLY A 1006 10.73 19.59 -30.37
C GLY A 1006 11.21 18.59 -29.32
N PRO A 1007 12.50 18.64 -28.89
CA PRO A 1007 13.05 17.65 -27.94
C PRO A 1007 12.46 17.77 -26.53
N LEU A 1008 11.66 18.82 -26.29
CA LEU A 1008 10.99 19.11 -25.02
C LEU A 1008 9.47 18.96 -25.13
N ASN A 1009 8.96 18.95 -26.36
CA ASN A 1009 7.53 18.88 -26.62
C ASN A 1009 7.09 17.42 -26.62
N THR A 1010 5.83 17.17 -26.30
CA THR A 1010 5.20 15.86 -26.53
C THR A 1010 4.22 15.95 -27.70
N ALA A 1011 3.63 14.82 -28.09
CA ALA A 1011 2.51 14.83 -29.02
C ALA A 1011 1.25 15.53 -28.46
N THR A 1012 1.20 15.76 -27.14
CA THR A 1012 0.12 16.47 -26.47
C THR A 1012 0.53 17.91 -26.23
N ASP A 1013 -0.13 18.82 -26.95
CA ASP A 1013 0.15 20.25 -26.90
C ASP A 1013 0.09 20.79 -25.46
N GLY A 1014 1.08 21.59 -25.06
CA GLY A 1014 1.14 22.19 -23.73
C GLY A 1014 1.61 21.24 -22.61
N VAL A 1015 1.98 20.01 -22.95
CA VAL A 1015 2.66 19.06 -22.06
C VAL A 1015 4.11 18.89 -22.53
N PHE A 1016 5.06 19.20 -21.65
CA PHE A 1016 6.50 19.20 -21.93
C PHE A 1016 7.26 18.17 -21.07
N LEU A 1017 8.46 17.81 -21.52
CA LEU A 1017 9.34 16.86 -20.83
C LEU A 1017 10.60 17.54 -20.31
N ALA A 1018 11.05 17.12 -19.12
CA ALA A 1018 12.32 17.56 -18.55
C ALA A 1018 13.01 16.43 -17.77
N GLY A 1019 14.32 16.28 -17.97
CA GLY A 1019 15.15 15.38 -17.19
C GLY A 1019 15.12 13.92 -17.66
N ALA A 1020 15.51 13.03 -16.76
CA ALA A 1020 15.73 11.62 -17.05
C ALA A 1020 14.47 10.84 -17.48
N CYS A 1021 13.27 11.40 -17.27
CA CYS A 1021 12.01 10.76 -17.69
C CYS A 1021 11.86 10.66 -19.22
N GLN A 1022 12.60 11.48 -19.98
CA GLN A 1022 12.61 11.44 -21.45
C GLN A 1022 13.71 10.53 -22.02
N SER A 1023 14.82 10.35 -21.30
CA SER A 1023 15.92 9.45 -21.68
C SER A 1023 17.03 9.51 -20.62
N PRO A 1024 17.93 8.51 -20.53
CA PRO A 1024 19.09 8.57 -19.65
C PRO A 1024 19.97 9.80 -19.92
N LYS A 1025 20.29 10.58 -18.88
CA LYS A 1025 21.11 11.80 -18.99
C LYS A 1025 21.67 12.22 -17.62
N ASP A 1026 22.72 13.03 -17.64
CA ASP A 1026 23.35 13.56 -16.43
C ASP A 1026 22.62 14.80 -15.87
N ILE A 1027 23.13 15.33 -14.76
CA ILE A 1027 22.56 16.48 -14.06
C ILE A 1027 22.62 17.77 -14.93
N PRO A 1028 23.77 18.15 -15.54
CA PRO A 1028 23.82 19.31 -16.43
C PRO A 1028 22.81 19.26 -17.58
N ASP A 1029 22.73 18.14 -18.30
CA ASP A 1029 21.76 17.96 -19.39
C ASP A 1029 20.32 18.08 -18.86
N SER A 1030 20.05 17.50 -17.69
CA SER A 1030 18.75 17.54 -17.01
C SER A 1030 18.32 18.96 -16.60
N VAL A 1031 19.26 19.78 -16.12
CA VAL A 1031 19.04 21.19 -15.74
C VAL A 1031 18.81 22.05 -16.97
N ALA A 1032 19.61 21.85 -18.03
CA ALA A 1032 19.45 22.56 -19.29
C ALA A 1032 18.09 22.25 -19.95
N GLN A 1033 17.69 20.97 -19.97
CA GLN A 1033 16.40 20.55 -20.51
C GLN A 1033 15.23 21.15 -19.72
N ALA A 1034 15.33 21.18 -18.39
CA ALA A 1034 14.33 21.79 -17.52
C ALA A 1034 14.14 23.29 -17.79
N SER A 1035 15.24 24.03 -17.94
CA SER A 1035 15.21 25.47 -18.27
C SER A 1035 14.54 25.70 -19.63
N GLY A 1036 14.83 24.83 -20.62
CA GLY A 1036 14.15 24.84 -21.92
C GLY A 1036 12.65 24.58 -21.82
N ALA A 1037 12.23 23.58 -21.01
CA ALA A 1037 10.82 23.25 -20.82
C ALA A 1037 10.07 24.39 -20.10
N ALA A 1038 10.69 25.00 -19.09
CA ALA A 1038 10.19 26.22 -18.45
C ALA A 1038 10.01 27.36 -19.45
N SER A 1039 10.98 27.59 -20.34
CA SER A 1039 10.86 28.60 -21.40
C SER A 1039 9.68 28.34 -22.34
N LYS A 1040 9.43 27.08 -22.72
CA LYS A 1040 8.27 26.70 -23.55
C LYS A 1040 6.95 26.96 -22.83
N ALA A 1041 6.84 26.56 -21.56
CA ALA A 1041 5.66 26.80 -20.73
C ALA A 1041 5.39 28.29 -20.52
N LEU A 1042 6.43 29.07 -20.18
CA LEU A 1042 6.35 30.52 -20.02
C LEU A 1042 5.98 31.23 -21.31
N SER A 1043 6.42 30.73 -22.48
CA SER A 1043 6.03 31.29 -23.77
C SER A 1043 4.52 31.20 -24.00
N LEU A 1044 3.88 30.11 -23.57
CA LEU A 1044 2.42 29.97 -23.64
C LEU A 1044 1.74 30.91 -22.64
N ALA A 1045 2.18 30.91 -21.39
CA ALA A 1045 1.60 31.75 -20.33
C ALA A 1045 1.70 33.24 -20.65
N THR A 1046 2.84 33.68 -21.19
CA THR A 1046 3.10 35.11 -21.52
C THR A 1046 2.31 35.58 -22.74
N ARG A 1047 2.08 34.70 -23.73
CA ARG A 1047 1.24 35.04 -24.88
C ARG A 1047 -0.21 35.28 -24.48
N GLY A 1048 -0.69 34.58 -23.45
CA GLY A 1048 -2.06 34.69 -22.95
C GLY A 1048 -3.14 34.11 -23.88
N ILE A 1049 -2.82 33.91 -25.17
CA ILE A 1049 -3.70 33.33 -26.18
C ILE A 1049 -2.92 32.33 -27.04
N ILE A 1050 -3.62 31.30 -27.51
CA ILE A 1050 -3.09 30.32 -28.47
C ILE A 1050 -4.10 29.98 -29.56
N GLN A 1051 -3.59 29.58 -30.72
CA GLN A 1051 -4.40 29.10 -31.82
C GLN A 1051 -4.58 27.57 -31.74
N VAL A 1052 -5.82 27.11 -31.68
CA VAL A 1052 -6.18 25.68 -31.66
C VAL A 1052 -6.61 25.22 -33.06
N PRO A 1053 -6.26 23.99 -33.50
CA PRO A 1053 -6.71 23.46 -34.77
C PRO A 1053 -8.24 23.37 -34.87
N SER A 1054 -8.79 23.71 -36.03
CA SER A 1054 -10.23 23.64 -36.27
C SER A 1054 -10.68 22.33 -36.91
N THR A 1055 -9.81 21.31 -36.89
CA THR A 1055 -10.09 19.93 -37.30
C THR A 1055 -10.82 19.16 -36.21
N ILE A 1056 -11.90 19.75 -35.69
CA ILE A 1056 -12.70 19.20 -34.58
C ILE A 1056 -13.90 18.42 -35.10
N SER A 1057 -14.51 17.64 -34.21
CA SER A 1057 -15.80 17.00 -34.52
C SER A 1057 -16.92 18.04 -34.53
N TRP A 1058 -17.89 17.84 -35.39
CA TRP A 1058 -19.14 18.60 -35.48
C TRP A 1058 -20.28 17.60 -35.67
N ILE A 1059 -21.38 17.83 -34.98
CA ILE A 1059 -22.60 17.02 -35.11
C ILE A 1059 -23.63 17.88 -35.82
N ASP A 1060 -24.05 17.43 -37.00
CA ASP A 1060 -25.09 18.08 -37.78
C ASP A 1060 -26.44 17.93 -37.05
N PRO A 1061 -27.06 19.03 -36.56
CA PRO A 1061 -28.31 18.94 -35.82
C PRO A 1061 -29.48 18.48 -36.70
N ASP A 1062 -29.40 18.67 -38.02
CA ASP A 1062 -30.48 18.28 -38.94
C ASP A 1062 -30.45 16.77 -39.26
N VAL A 1063 -29.33 16.10 -38.98
CA VAL A 1063 -29.11 14.66 -39.22
C VAL A 1063 -29.05 13.87 -37.90
N CYS A 1064 -28.80 14.54 -36.78
CA CYS A 1064 -28.68 13.89 -35.48
C CYS A 1064 -30.02 13.29 -35.03
N ALA A 1065 -30.05 11.98 -34.81
CA ALA A 1065 -31.24 11.29 -34.29
C ALA A 1065 -31.34 11.31 -32.74
N GLY A 1066 -30.44 12.03 -32.06
CA GLY A 1066 -30.43 12.13 -30.60
C GLY A 1066 -30.12 10.82 -29.85
N CYS A 1067 -29.42 9.86 -30.48
CA CYS A 1067 -29.16 8.54 -29.88
C CYS A 1067 -28.12 8.51 -28.75
N GLN A 1068 -27.41 9.63 -28.51
CA GLN A 1068 -26.41 9.82 -27.44
C GLN A 1068 -25.19 8.90 -27.44
N VAL A 1069 -25.07 7.95 -28.39
CA VAL A 1069 -23.93 7.03 -28.52
C VAL A 1069 -22.58 7.75 -28.54
N CYS A 1070 -22.51 8.93 -29.18
CA CYS A 1070 -21.29 9.70 -29.28
C CYS A 1070 -20.75 10.21 -27.93
N ILE A 1071 -21.60 10.38 -26.91
CA ILE A 1071 -21.21 10.95 -25.60
C ILE A 1071 -20.24 10.00 -24.89
N GLY A 1072 -20.60 8.73 -24.76
CA GLY A 1072 -19.74 7.71 -24.12
C GLY A 1072 -18.48 7.35 -24.91
N LEU A 1073 -18.40 7.75 -26.19
CA LEU A 1073 -17.24 7.50 -27.05
C LEU A 1073 -16.20 8.62 -27.00
N CYS A 1074 -16.52 9.79 -26.44
CA CYS A 1074 -15.59 10.91 -26.40
C CYS A 1074 -14.65 10.76 -25.20
N PRO A 1075 -13.34 10.51 -25.40
CA PRO A 1075 -12.40 10.38 -24.29
C PRO A 1075 -12.10 11.71 -23.58
N TYR A 1076 -12.58 12.83 -24.15
CA TYR A 1076 -12.37 14.18 -23.62
C TYR A 1076 -13.65 14.78 -23.04
N SER A 1077 -14.75 14.02 -23.00
CA SER A 1077 -16.07 14.50 -22.56
C SER A 1077 -16.52 15.77 -23.29
N ALA A 1078 -16.13 15.91 -24.56
CA ALA A 1078 -16.39 17.10 -25.37
C ALA A 1078 -17.80 17.12 -26.01
N ILE A 1079 -18.68 16.17 -25.68
CA ILE A 1079 -20.00 16.04 -26.33
C ILE A 1079 -21.06 15.99 -25.25
N GLU A 1080 -22.03 16.90 -25.34
CA GLU A 1080 -23.17 17.01 -24.44
C GLU A 1080 -24.47 16.75 -25.21
N PHE A 1081 -25.56 16.50 -24.49
CA PHE A 1081 -26.89 16.36 -25.08
C PHE A 1081 -27.69 17.64 -24.83
N ASP A 1082 -28.13 18.30 -25.90
CA ASP A 1082 -29.06 19.42 -25.81
C ASP A 1082 -30.50 18.86 -25.77
N GLU A 1083 -31.07 18.77 -24.57
CA GLU A 1083 -32.43 18.25 -24.35
C GLU A 1083 -33.50 19.09 -25.06
N ARG A 1084 -33.27 20.38 -25.30
CA ARG A 1084 -34.25 21.26 -25.96
C ARG A 1084 -34.32 21.00 -27.45
N ARG A 1085 -33.16 20.77 -28.07
CA ARG A 1085 -33.04 20.52 -29.51
C ARG A 1085 -33.09 19.03 -29.85
N TRP A 1086 -32.99 18.15 -28.86
CA TRP A 1086 -32.92 16.69 -29.00
C TRP A 1086 -31.73 16.21 -29.85
N VAL A 1087 -30.59 16.89 -29.73
CA VAL A 1087 -29.37 16.59 -30.49
C VAL A 1087 -28.15 16.61 -29.60
N SER A 1088 -27.13 15.84 -29.97
CA SER A 1088 -25.82 15.94 -29.33
C SER A 1088 -25.03 17.13 -29.89
N VAL A 1089 -24.37 17.89 -29.03
CA VAL A 1089 -23.60 19.09 -29.37
C VAL A 1089 -22.16 18.90 -28.93
N VAL A 1090 -21.22 19.27 -29.80
CA VAL A 1090 -19.79 19.21 -29.49
C VAL A 1090 -19.36 20.52 -28.84
N ASN A 1091 -18.76 20.45 -27.65
CA ASN A 1091 -17.96 21.52 -27.10
C ASN A 1091 -16.67 21.64 -27.92
N GLU A 1092 -16.69 22.60 -28.83
CA GLU A 1092 -15.63 22.80 -29.80
C GLU A 1092 -14.29 23.20 -29.17
N ALA A 1093 -14.28 23.74 -27.94
CA ALA A 1093 -13.04 24.10 -27.23
C ALA A 1093 -12.30 22.88 -26.67
N VAL A 1094 -13.03 21.83 -26.33
CA VAL A 1094 -12.48 20.60 -25.72
C VAL A 1094 -12.18 19.53 -26.78
N CYS A 1095 -12.91 19.54 -27.90
CA CYS A 1095 -12.80 18.52 -28.93
C CYS A 1095 -11.40 18.49 -29.56
N LYS A 1096 -10.72 17.34 -29.51
CA LYS A 1096 -9.42 17.12 -30.15
C LYS A 1096 -9.50 16.57 -31.57
N GLY A 1097 -10.71 16.37 -32.11
CA GLY A 1097 -10.87 15.88 -33.48
C GLY A 1097 -10.46 14.43 -33.70
N CYS A 1098 -10.40 13.59 -32.65
CA CYS A 1098 -9.97 12.18 -32.77
C CYS A 1098 -10.85 11.32 -33.71
N GLY A 1099 -12.10 11.75 -33.95
CA GLY A 1099 -13.00 11.08 -34.88
C GLY A 1099 -13.74 9.86 -34.34
N SER A 1100 -13.53 9.46 -33.07
CA SER A 1100 -14.25 8.34 -32.46
C SER A 1100 -15.78 8.48 -32.58
N CYS A 1101 -16.31 9.67 -32.28
CA CYS A 1101 -17.75 9.91 -32.41
C CYS A 1101 -18.23 9.83 -33.87
N SER A 1102 -17.39 10.22 -34.84
CA SER A 1102 -17.73 10.17 -36.27
C SER A 1102 -17.73 8.74 -36.81
N GLY A 1103 -16.78 7.90 -36.39
CA GLY A 1103 -16.66 6.51 -36.83
C GLY A 1103 -17.83 5.62 -36.40
N PHE A 1104 -18.50 5.96 -35.30
CA PHE A 1104 -19.59 5.15 -34.72
C PHE A 1104 -20.97 5.80 -34.82
N CYS A 1105 -21.09 7.01 -35.39
CA CYS A 1105 -22.37 7.69 -35.49
C CYS A 1105 -23.29 6.97 -36.49
N PRO A 1106 -24.42 6.38 -36.04
CA PRO A 1106 -25.26 5.55 -36.91
C PRO A 1106 -26.00 6.38 -37.97
N SER A 1107 -26.36 7.63 -37.66
CA SER A 1107 -26.99 8.53 -38.64
C SER A 1107 -25.98 9.23 -39.56
N GLY A 1108 -24.68 9.14 -39.27
CA GLY A 1108 -23.64 9.89 -39.98
C GLY A 1108 -23.62 11.39 -39.68
N ALA A 1109 -24.39 11.85 -38.67
CA ALA A 1109 -24.44 13.25 -38.23
C ALA A 1109 -23.11 13.75 -37.67
N ALA A 1110 -22.37 12.92 -36.94
CA ALA A 1110 -21.06 13.28 -36.41
C ALA A 1110 -20.00 13.17 -37.51
N GLN A 1111 -19.31 14.27 -37.79
CA GLN A 1111 -18.22 14.36 -38.76
C GLN A 1111 -17.04 15.11 -38.17
N VAL A 1112 -15.83 14.83 -38.65
CA VAL A 1112 -14.64 15.62 -38.30
C VAL A 1112 -14.36 16.63 -39.40
N LYS A 1113 -14.28 17.91 -39.05
CA LYS A 1113 -13.86 18.97 -39.97
C LYS A 1113 -12.47 18.62 -40.50
N HIS A 1114 -12.26 18.75 -41.82
CA HIS A 1114 -11.04 18.33 -42.54
C HIS A 1114 -10.85 16.79 -42.74
N PHE A 1115 -11.73 15.96 -42.16
CA PHE A 1115 -11.77 14.51 -42.36
C PHE A 1115 -13.22 14.03 -42.59
N LYS A 1116 -14.00 14.78 -43.37
CA LYS A 1116 -15.38 14.43 -43.71
C LYS A 1116 -15.39 13.15 -44.54
N LYS A 1117 -16.49 12.39 -44.46
CA LYS A 1117 -16.70 11.15 -45.26
C LYS A 1117 -16.33 11.37 -46.74
N LYS A 1118 -16.83 12.43 -47.36
CA LYS A 1118 -16.54 12.74 -48.77
C LYS A 1118 -15.05 12.97 -49.07
N GLN A 1119 -14.31 13.60 -48.14
CA GLN A 1119 -12.87 13.84 -48.28
C GLN A 1119 -12.08 12.53 -48.19
N VAL A 1120 -12.41 11.68 -47.21
CA VAL A 1120 -11.76 10.38 -47.00
C VAL A 1120 -12.05 9.43 -48.17
N PHE A 1121 -13.30 9.33 -48.62
CA PHE A 1121 -13.63 8.48 -49.77
C PHE A 1121 -13.00 8.99 -51.07
N ALA A 1122 -12.87 10.31 -51.26
CA ALA A 1122 -12.12 10.83 -52.40
C ALA A 1122 -10.62 10.48 -52.34
N GLU A 1123 -10.02 10.43 -51.15
CA GLU A 1123 -8.66 9.93 -50.97
C GLU A 1123 -8.53 8.47 -51.44
N PHE A 1124 -9.48 7.62 -51.02
CA PHE A 1124 -9.55 6.21 -51.47
C PHE A 1124 -9.76 6.09 -52.98
N ASP A 1125 -10.70 6.83 -53.55
CA ASP A 1125 -10.95 6.83 -55.00
C ASP A 1125 -9.69 7.25 -55.77
N GLY A 1126 -8.92 8.20 -55.24
CA GLY A 1126 -7.64 8.61 -55.79
C GLY A 1126 -6.62 7.47 -55.85
N ILE A 1127 -6.55 6.64 -54.79
CA ILE A 1127 -5.71 5.43 -54.76
C ILE A 1127 -6.22 4.42 -55.80
N MET A 1128 -7.51 4.08 -55.76
CA MET A 1128 -8.09 3.04 -56.61
C MET A 1128 -8.00 3.36 -58.11
N ASN A 1129 -8.30 4.61 -58.48
CA ASN A 1129 -8.20 5.07 -59.87
C ASN A 1129 -6.74 5.10 -60.34
N SER A 1130 -5.81 5.47 -59.45
CA SER A 1130 -4.39 5.47 -59.76
C SER A 1130 -3.86 4.06 -60.02
N LEU A 1131 -4.25 3.08 -59.19
CA LEU A 1131 -3.91 1.66 -59.38
C LEU A 1131 -4.35 1.16 -60.75
N ALA A 1132 -5.59 1.46 -61.16
CA ALA A 1132 -6.11 1.10 -62.48
C ALA A 1132 -5.34 1.77 -63.64
N SER A 1133 -4.81 2.99 -63.43
CA SER A 1133 -4.10 3.76 -64.46
C SER A 1133 -2.61 3.44 -64.60
N ILE A 1134 -1.99 2.89 -63.56
CA ILE A 1134 -0.54 2.62 -63.48
C ILE A 1134 -0.22 1.13 -63.78
N GLY A 1135 -1.26 0.30 -63.92
CA GLY A 1135 -1.13 -1.11 -64.32
C GLY A 1135 -0.71 -2.00 -63.15
N ILE A 1136 -1.66 -2.32 -62.28
CA ILE A 1136 -1.60 -3.47 -61.35
C ILE A 1136 -2.70 -4.44 -61.72
#